data_AF-A0A7X4DMN9-F1
#
_entry.id   AF-A0A7X4DMN9-F1
#
_cell.length_a   1.000
_cell.length_b   1.000
_cell.length_c   1.000
_cell.angle_alpha   90.00
_cell.angle_beta   90.00
_cell.angle_gamma   90.00
#
_symmetry.space_group_name_H-M   'P 1'
#
loop_
_entity.id
_entity.type
_entity.pdbx_description
1 polymer ?
#
loop_
_entity_poly.entity_id
_entity_poly.type
_entity_poly.pdbx_seq_one_letter_code
_entity_poly.pdbx_strand_id
1 'polypeptide(L)'
;MWMKAEGTKTSKERAPPASRFRRVNSEADPEVLASESRQSGIEPTPVGDGRCVAGESAATSEPGLQPRERPVRSWRPNPDVTLGFVRTTGLEGANMSRSAQLFRFGSFALIVVTVTTATTHPLHAQTGDDPVVKLVAEPAELTMRVGDEAEVKITGVTRSGAQVDSPSVRFVGPRSAVRVRQGVVTALVAGDYALIATLVQGGGPPAGETVMVRVPVRIEWPAVARVVVTPLTNHRLLVGTTIRLGVRAEHADGSERPDPQVEWRSETSGITTVDRFGRVTATAPGTATITATVDGVEGAATLTADPFTATRLTITGGVPRARTGDVIDFGAEVRDDGGQLLDRVPVEWSHAYEAPPGTIAPAATARMRGGRFVADLPGLHTVVAHAGPLAARTTVEVVPRDVVQQLEIHGHGREQRVRTTDFWVFEGLDGRDYAVTGAKRSDGYGFVWDVTDPANIFKTDSIQVDARSVNDMKVSPDGRYATMTREGASDRRNGVVVLDLAGPAHPVIAAEVTDHGLTGGVHNAFPTNDHVFALAGGDKYVILDVSDIYNPRYVGEYNHPDSRLHDVWVMDGLAYSAEWENGLVVVDVGHGGWGGSPGNPVFVSSYPLPTGGTHAVFPYISESTGKHYVFVGDEIMSRRGLAWEGPGQGRGSYQLPYDPETGMHGIPLATQGYIQIIDFSDPEAPEMVARYEVPEYGTHNIWVEDDILYQAYYEGGVRMVDVSGELMGNLYTQGREIAVFKAFDPAGYVPNSPMAWSVMPFKGRIYFSDTNSGLWSARLVPRTRPIS
;
A
#
# COMPACT_ATOMS: atom_id res chain seq x y z
N MET A 1 -29.57 16.91 -13.35
CA MET A 1 -30.31 18.17 -13.55
C MET A 1 -29.86 19.15 -12.47
N TRP A 2 -28.91 20.04 -12.78
CA TRP A 2 -28.34 20.99 -11.82
C TRP A 2 -28.41 22.40 -12.42
N MET A 3 -29.10 23.31 -11.73
CA MET A 3 -29.07 24.75 -11.99
C MET A 3 -28.37 25.47 -10.84
N LYS A 4 -27.51 26.41 -11.23
CA LYS A 4 -26.91 27.48 -10.44
C LYS A 4 -27.93 28.26 -9.61
N ALA A 5 -27.52 28.69 -8.41
CA ALA A 5 -27.31 30.11 -8.09
C ALA A 5 -27.12 30.30 -6.57
N GLU A 6 -26.08 31.02 -6.18
CA GLU A 6 -26.07 31.78 -4.93
C GLU A 6 -25.91 33.28 -5.19
N GLY A 7 -26.56 34.06 -4.35
CA GLY A 7 -26.53 35.52 -4.36
C GLY A 7 -27.10 36.12 -3.07
N THR A 8 -26.31 36.05 -1.99
CA THR A 8 -26.17 36.95 -0.82
C THR A 8 -27.39 37.63 -0.14
N LYS A 9 -27.53 37.47 1.19
CA LYS A 9 -27.41 38.55 2.22
C LYS A 9 -27.75 38.13 3.67
N THR A 10 -26.77 38.31 4.57
CA THR A 10 -26.78 38.88 5.94
C THR A 10 -27.76 38.42 7.05
N SER A 11 -27.12 37.86 8.10
CA SER A 11 -27.19 38.22 9.54
C SER A 11 -28.22 37.60 10.52
N LYS A 12 -27.64 37.19 11.67
CA LYS A 12 -28.16 37.02 13.06
C LYS A 12 -28.64 35.63 13.54
N GLU A 13 -27.84 35.09 14.46
CA GLU A 13 -28.11 34.29 15.67
C GLU A 13 -29.46 33.55 15.79
N ARG A 14 -29.40 32.20 15.86
CA ARG A 14 -29.95 31.38 16.97
C ARG A 14 -29.71 29.88 16.73
N ALA A 15 -29.62 29.14 17.85
CA ALA A 15 -29.38 27.71 18.01
C ALA A 15 -30.21 26.78 17.08
N PRO A 16 -29.71 25.56 16.76
CA PRO A 16 -30.27 24.72 15.71
C PRO A 16 -31.54 23.98 16.18
N PRO A 17 -32.62 23.94 15.38
CA PRO A 17 -33.71 23.01 15.60
C PRO A 17 -33.57 21.76 14.73
N ALA A 18 -33.90 20.62 15.33
CA ALA A 18 -34.13 19.36 14.65
C ALA A 18 -35.26 19.47 13.61
N SER A 19 -35.04 18.93 12.40
CA SER A 19 -36.09 18.78 11.39
C SER A 19 -36.37 17.30 11.11
N ARG A 20 -37.54 16.87 11.60
CA ARG A 20 -38.28 15.67 11.18
C ARG A 20 -38.67 15.81 9.70
N PHE A 21 -38.36 14.81 8.87
CA PHE A 21 -39.00 14.65 7.57
C PHE A 21 -40.24 13.77 7.68
N ARG A 22 -41.37 14.31 7.20
CA ARG A 22 -42.70 13.71 7.18
C ARG A 22 -42.92 13.12 5.79
N ARG A 23 -43.26 11.83 5.73
CA ARG A 23 -43.74 11.10 4.53
C ARG A 23 -44.88 11.87 3.85
N VAL A 24 -44.86 11.87 2.52
CA VAL A 24 -46.05 12.07 1.69
C VAL A 24 -46.25 10.80 0.88
N ASN A 25 -47.33 10.07 1.21
CA ASN A 25 -47.91 9.04 0.37
C ASN A 25 -48.76 9.72 -0.73
N SER A 26 -48.80 9.11 -1.91
CA SER A 26 -49.97 9.23 -2.79
C SER A 26 -50.26 7.87 -3.42
N GLU A 27 -51.31 7.24 -2.90
CA GLU A 27 -52.06 6.16 -3.53
C GLU A 27 -52.86 6.70 -4.73
N ALA A 28 -53.09 5.84 -5.73
CA ALA A 28 -54.25 5.95 -6.61
C ALA A 28 -54.75 4.53 -6.93
N ASP A 29 -56.04 4.35 -6.69
CA ASP A 29 -56.84 3.12 -6.61
C ASP A 29 -57.17 2.42 -7.96
N PRO A 30 -57.68 1.17 -7.90
CA PRO A 30 -58.15 0.38 -9.04
C PRO A 30 -59.69 0.23 -9.11
N GLU A 31 -60.31 0.17 -10.31
CA GLU A 31 -61.62 -0.48 -10.57
C GLU A 31 -61.71 -0.97 -12.04
N VAL A 32 -61.80 -2.28 -12.31
CA VAL A 32 -63.00 -3.15 -12.52
C VAL A 32 -63.65 -3.03 -13.93
N LEU A 33 -63.63 -4.13 -14.71
CA LEU A 33 -64.82 -4.81 -15.27
C LEU A 33 -64.45 -6.08 -16.08
N ALA A 34 -65.38 -7.03 -16.05
CA ALA A 34 -65.28 -8.45 -16.40
C ALA A 34 -65.54 -8.79 -17.88
N SER A 35 -65.14 -9.99 -18.32
CA SER A 35 -66.07 -11.03 -18.87
C SER A 35 -65.34 -12.24 -19.53
N GLU A 36 -65.85 -13.43 -19.20
CA GLU A 36 -65.96 -14.69 -19.99
C GLU A 36 -64.71 -15.39 -20.57
N SER A 37 -64.62 -16.72 -20.77
CA SER A 37 -65.17 -17.95 -20.18
C SER A 37 -64.48 -19.14 -20.92
N ARG A 38 -64.31 -20.30 -20.24
CA ARG A 38 -64.04 -21.68 -20.77
C ARG A 38 -62.60 -21.95 -21.32
N GLN A 39 -61.95 -23.11 -21.13
CA GLN A 39 -62.38 -24.48 -20.80
C GLN A 39 -61.16 -25.35 -20.37
N SER A 40 -61.40 -26.33 -19.46
CA SER A 40 -60.71 -27.65 -19.25
C SER A 40 -59.18 -27.71 -19.07
N GLY A 41 -58.58 -28.48 -18.15
CA GLY A 41 -59.06 -29.44 -17.16
C GLY A 41 -57.88 -30.33 -16.69
N ILE A 42 -57.92 -30.70 -15.40
CA ILE A 42 -57.48 -31.99 -14.82
C ILE A 42 -55.95 -32.26 -14.68
N GLU A 43 -55.45 -32.04 -13.45
CA GLU A 43 -54.37 -32.77 -12.73
C GLU A 43 -54.77 -34.25 -12.42
N PRO A 44 -53.94 -35.20 -11.90
CA PRO A 44 -52.73 -35.01 -11.06
C PRO A 44 -51.56 -36.03 -11.22
N THR A 45 -50.50 -35.73 -10.46
CA THR A 45 -49.32 -36.49 -9.94
C THR A 45 -49.58 -37.98 -9.56
N PRO A 46 -48.56 -38.90 -9.42
CA PRO A 46 -47.64 -38.92 -8.24
C PRO A 46 -46.25 -39.63 -8.32
N VAL A 47 -45.39 -39.25 -7.36
CA VAL A 47 -44.46 -40.00 -6.45
C VAL A 47 -43.98 -41.42 -6.83
N GLY A 48 -42.67 -41.70 -6.63
CA GLY A 48 -42.18 -43.07 -6.36
C GLY A 48 -40.65 -43.29 -6.31
N ASP A 49 -40.16 -43.56 -5.10
CA ASP A 49 -38.94 -44.26 -4.62
C ASP A 49 -37.95 -44.97 -5.58
N GLY A 50 -36.66 -44.98 -5.17
CA GLY A 50 -35.91 -46.26 -5.04
C GLY A 50 -34.59 -46.46 -5.79
N ARG A 51 -33.48 -46.34 -5.03
CA ARG A 51 -32.24 -47.17 -4.98
C ARG A 51 -31.39 -47.51 -6.23
N CYS A 52 -30.08 -47.50 -5.96
CA CYS A 52 -28.91 -47.99 -6.72
C CYS A 52 -29.06 -49.37 -7.39
N VAL A 53 -28.35 -49.60 -8.51
CA VAL A 53 -27.10 -50.40 -8.64
C VAL A 53 -26.77 -50.69 -10.13
N ALA A 54 -25.51 -50.39 -10.50
CA ALA A 54 -24.60 -50.98 -11.50
C ALA A 54 -25.04 -51.51 -12.88
N GLY A 55 -24.21 -51.20 -13.90
CA GLY A 55 -23.67 -52.20 -14.82
C GLY A 55 -23.67 -51.85 -16.31
N GLU A 56 -22.48 -51.50 -16.84
CA GLU A 56 -21.84 -52.00 -18.10
C GLU A 56 -22.61 -51.93 -19.44
N SER A 57 -22.03 -51.72 -20.64
CA SER A 57 -20.67 -51.50 -21.16
C SER A 57 -20.76 -51.31 -22.70
N ALA A 58 -19.60 -51.12 -23.34
CA ALA A 58 -19.24 -51.22 -24.78
C ALA A 58 -19.24 -49.87 -25.56
N ALA A 59 -18.11 -49.22 -25.89
CA ALA A 59 -16.76 -49.58 -26.39
C ALA A 59 -16.63 -49.55 -27.93
N THR A 60 -15.74 -48.68 -28.42
CA THR A 60 -14.81 -48.81 -29.58
C THR A 60 -13.93 -47.55 -29.60
N SER A 61 -12.61 -47.49 -29.81
CA SER A 61 -11.50 -48.45 -29.89
C SER A 61 -10.24 -47.60 -30.18
N GLU A 62 -9.18 -47.73 -29.39
CA GLU A 62 -7.80 -47.31 -29.76
C GLU A 62 -7.15 -48.35 -30.70
N PRO A 63 -5.96 -48.06 -31.27
CA PRO A 63 -4.69 -48.54 -30.65
C PRO A 63 -3.53 -47.50 -30.79
N GLY A 64 -2.50 -47.39 -29.95
CA GLY A 64 -1.96 -48.19 -28.86
C GLY A 64 -0.43 -48.30 -29.01
N LEU A 65 0.37 -48.05 -27.95
CA LEU A 65 1.69 -48.68 -27.72
C LEU A 65 2.35 -48.28 -26.35
N GLN A 66 2.06 -49.14 -25.36
CA GLN A 66 2.84 -49.71 -24.23
C GLN A 66 3.86 -48.91 -23.36
N PRO A 67 3.77 -49.04 -22.02
CA PRO A 67 4.79 -48.62 -21.05
C PRO A 67 5.66 -49.80 -20.54
N ARG A 68 6.89 -49.49 -20.08
CA ARG A 68 7.78 -50.42 -19.34
C ARG A 68 8.00 -49.94 -17.91
N GLU A 69 7.74 -50.82 -16.95
CA GLU A 69 8.08 -50.70 -15.53
C GLU A 69 9.59 -50.88 -15.26
N ARG A 70 10.09 -50.27 -14.16
CA ARG A 70 11.08 -50.76 -13.15
C ARG A 70 11.71 -49.56 -12.37
N PRO A 71 12.42 -49.75 -11.24
CA PRO A 71 11.88 -49.92 -9.89
C PRO A 71 12.47 -48.93 -8.86
N VAL A 72 11.92 -48.95 -7.64
CA VAL A 72 12.39 -48.20 -6.46
C VAL A 72 13.75 -48.72 -5.95
N ARG A 73 14.72 -47.82 -5.72
CA ARG A 73 15.87 -48.05 -4.81
C ARG A 73 16.29 -46.78 -4.07
N SER A 74 16.46 -46.96 -2.77
CA SER A 74 17.04 -46.06 -1.76
C SER A 74 18.52 -45.75 -1.97
N TRP A 75 18.98 -44.56 -1.54
CA TRP A 75 20.40 -44.30 -1.28
C TRP A 75 20.60 -43.46 -0.01
N ARG A 76 21.49 -43.92 0.87
CA ARG A 76 22.07 -43.22 2.03
C ARG A 76 23.50 -42.75 1.68
N PRO A 77 24.08 -41.75 2.39
CA PRO A 77 25.33 -41.07 2.01
C PRO A 77 26.58 -41.71 2.64
N ASN A 78 27.77 -41.52 2.04
CA ASN A 78 29.07 -41.47 2.72
C ASN A 78 30.23 -40.98 1.79
N PRO A 79 31.44 -40.66 2.28
CA PRO A 79 32.11 -39.36 2.10
C PRO A 79 33.55 -39.47 1.54
N ASP A 80 34.31 -38.39 1.68
CA ASP A 80 35.77 -38.24 1.57
C ASP A 80 36.41 -38.24 0.16
N VAL A 81 37.17 -37.17 -0.15
CA VAL A 81 38.64 -37.16 -0.07
C VAL A 81 39.19 -35.78 -0.52
N THR A 82 40.27 -35.41 0.17
CA THR A 82 40.93 -34.12 0.39
C THR A 82 42.19 -33.92 -0.48
N LEU A 83 42.75 -32.69 -0.42
CA LEU A 83 44.17 -32.28 -0.58
C LEU A 83 44.75 -32.30 -2.03
N GLY A 84 45.65 -31.40 -2.45
CA GLY A 84 46.38 -30.33 -1.79
C GLY A 84 47.65 -29.96 -2.58
N PHE A 85 48.08 -28.70 -2.46
CA PHE A 85 49.47 -28.20 -2.41
C PHE A 85 50.44 -28.24 -3.63
N VAL A 86 50.74 -27.02 -4.11
CA VAL A 86 52.04 -26.29 -4.01
C VAL A 86 53.26 -26.56 -4.95
N ARG A 87 53.73 -25.41 -5.49
CA ARG A 87 55.11 -24.92 -5.83
C ARG A 87 55.79 -25.25 -7.18
N THR A 88 56.06 -24.15 -7.90
CA THR A 88 57.35 -23.64 -8.46
C THR A 88 58.27 -24.64 -9.18
N THR A 89 58.79 -24.39 -10.38
CA THR A 89 59.68 -23.29 -10.81
C THR A 89 59.96 -23.47 -12.31
N GLY A 90 60.23 -22.36 -13.01
CA GLY A 90 61.47 -22.29 -13.80
C GLY A 90 61.42 -22.42 -15.33
N LEU A 91 62.10 -21.44 -15.93
CA LEU A 91 62.97 -21.52 -17.11
C LEU A 91 62.40 -21.09 -18.47
N GLU A 92 63.06 -20.02 -18.97
CA GLU A 92 63.65 -19.85 -20.30
C GLU A 92 62.71 -19.94 -21.52
N GLY A 93 62.69 -18.99 -22.45
CA GLY A 93 63.66 -17.98 -22.80
C GLY A 93 63.77 -17.93 -24.33
N ALA A 94 63.87 -16.71 -24.86
CA ALA A 94 64.41 -16.37 -26.20
C ALA A 94 63.60 -16.87 -27.42
N ASN A 95 63.58 -16.20 -28.58
CA ASN A 95 64.22 -14.97 -29.04
C ASN A 95 63.65 -14.61 -30.43
N MET A 96 63.95 -13.37 -30.85
CA MET A 96 64.26 -12.96 -32.24
C MET A 96 63.07 -12.83 -33.23
N SER A 97 62.77 -11.64 -33.80
CA SER A 97 63.55 -10.80 -34.76
C SER A 97 62.68 -10.67 -36.03
N ARG A 98 62.53 -9.61 -36.81
CA ARG A 98 63.23 -8.33 -37.04
C ARG A 98 62.40 -7.51 -38.06
N SER A 99 62.53 -6.17 -37.98
CA SER A 99 62.78 -5.19 -39.07
C SER A 99 61.82 -5.12 -40.29
N ALA A 100 61.55 -4.00 -40.98
CA ALA A 100 62.10 -2.65 -41.13
C ALA A 100 60.94 -1.76 -41.68
N GLN A 101 60.99 -0.45 -41.95
CA GLN A 101 62.05 0.36 -42.55
C GLN A 101 61.61 1.85 -42.53
N LEU A 102 62.58 2.74 -42.38
CA LEU A 102 62.48 4.21 -42.43
C LEU A 102 62.35 4.73 -43.87
N PHE A 103 61.86 5.97 -44.02
CA PHE A 103 62.47 6.95 -44.91
C PHE A 103 62.71 8.28 -44.18
N ARG A 104 63.92 8.80 -44.35
CA ARG A 104 64.44 10.12 -43.92
C ARG A 104 64.81 10.90 -45.18
N PHE A 105 64.72 12.22 -45.13
CA PHE A 105 65.73 13.09 -45.76
C PHE A 105 65.85 14.40 -44.97
N GLY A 106 67.08 14.76 -44.60
CA GLY A 106 67.50 16.11 -44.17
C GLY A 106 67.68 17.03 -45.39
N SER A 107 68.13 18.29 -45.31
CA SER A 107 69.12 18.87 -44.41
C SER A 107 69.19 20.41 -44.60
N PHE A 108 69.99 21.06 -43.74
CA PHE A 108 70.68 22.37 -43.87
C PHE A 108 70.03 23.66 -43.31
N ALA A 109 70.44 24.02 -42.08
CA ALA A 109 71.21 25.22 -41.64
C ALA A 109 71.24 26.45 -42.59
N LEU A 110 71.23 27.73 -42.18
CA LEU A 110 71.34 28.45 -40.89
C LEU A 110 71.05 29.94 -41.22
N ILE A 111 70.12 30.62 -40.53
CA ILE A 111 70.05 32.10 -40.48
C ILE A 111 69.63 32.54 -39.07
N VAL A 112 70.39 33.48 -38.49
CA VAL A 112 70.18 34.13 -37.19
C VAL A 112 69.28 35.35 -37.36
N VAL A 113 68.13 35.42 -36.66
CA VAL A 113 67.47 36.66 -36.21
C VAL A 113 66.59 36.34 -34.98
N THR A 114 66.73 37.11 -33.91
CA THR A 114 65.95 37.09 -32.66
C THR A 114 64.56 37.72 -32.85
N VAL A 115 63.46 36.97 -32.67
CA VAL A 115 62.10 37.49 -32.36
C VAL A 115 61.27 36.42 -31.61
N THR A 116 60.77 36.80 -30.42
CA THR A 116 59.69 36.24 -29.56
C THR A 116 59.44 34.72 -29.52
N THR A 117 59.74 34.09 -28.38
CA THR A 117 59.19 32.77 -28.02
C THR A 117 57.73 32.92 -27.60
N ALA A 118 56.82 32.52 -28.49
CA ALA A 118 55.47 32.14 -28.13
C ALA A 118 55.54 30.93 -27.18
N THR A 119 54.80 31.02 -26.08
CA THR A 119 54.57 29.94 -25.12
C THR A 119 53.89 28.77 -25.82
N THR A 120 54.60 27.65 -25.99
CA THR A 120 53.95 26.38 -26.31
C THR A 120 53.34 25.83 -25.03
N HIS A 121 52.01 25.88 -24.95
CA HIS A 121 51.25 25.12 -23.96
C HIS A 121 51.62 23.64 -24.04
N PRO A 122 51.93 22.96 -22.93
CA PRO A 122 51.99 21.51 -22.95
C PRO A 122 50.59 20.97 -23.27
N LEU A 123 50.54 20.13 -24.30
CA LEU A 123 49.40 19.28 -24.64
C LEU A 123 48.91 18.57 -23.38
N HIS A 124 47.64 18.79 -23.03
CA HIS A 124 46.93 17.95 -22.08
C HIS A 124 46.89 16.52 -22.63
N ALA A 125 47.60 15.61 -21.99
CA ALA A 125 47.43 14.18 -22.19
C ALA A 125 46.00 13.79 -21.75
N GLN A 126 45.35 12.96 -22.54
CA GLN A 126 44.04 12.36 -22.25
C GLN A 126 44.11 11.58 -20.93
N THR A 127 43.36 12.02 -19.92
CA THR A 127 43.16 11.28 -18.67
C THR A 127 42.14 10.17 -18.90
N GLY A 128 42.61 9.01 -19.36
CA GLY A 128 41.78 7.80 -19.56
C GLY A 128 42.40 6.49 -19.04
N ASP A 129 43.65 6.50 -18.56
CA ASP A 129 44.44 5.24 -18.43
C ASP A 129 44.58 4.65 -17.02
N ASP A 130 44.02 5.26 -15.97
CA ASP A 130 44.18 4.77 -14.59
C ASP A 130 42.87 4.77 -13.78
N PRO A 131 41.96 3.81 -14.02
CA PRO A 131 40.65 3.76 -13.37
C PRO A 131 40.76 3.42 -11.88
N VAL A 132 39.82 3.92 -11.09
CA VAL A 132 39.61 3.53 -9.69
C VAL A 132 39.16 2.07 -9.64
N VAL A 133 39.93 1.21 -8.97
CA VAL A 133 39.66 -0.24 -8.84
C VAL A 133 39.25 -0.64 -7.43
N LYS A 134 39.44 0.23 -6.44
CA LYS A 134 39.07 -0.03 -5.04
C LYS A 134 38.60 1.26 -4.36
N LEU A 135 37.61 1.16 -3.49
CA LEU A 135 37.20 2.23 -2.57
C LEU A 135 37.64 1.88 -1.14
N VAL A 136 38.04 2.90 -0.39
CA VAL A 136 38.38 2.82 1.04
C VAL A 136 37.55 3.87 1.78
N ALA A 137 36.96 3.47 2.91
CA ALA A 137 36.19 4.37 3.76
C ALA A 137 36.94 4.68 5.04
N GLU A 138 36.88 5.94 5.49
CA GLU A 138 37.44 6.42 6.73
C GLU A 138 36.37 7.23 7.50
N PRO A 139 35.94 6.77 8.70
CA PRO A 139 36.31 5.51 9.34
C PRO A 139 35.78 4.28 8.57
N ALA A 140 36.43 3.13 8.76
CA ALA A 140 36.04 1.88 8.10
C ALA A 140 34.72 1.29 8.63
N GLU A 141 34.34 1.68 9.85
CA GLU A 141 33.07 1.37 10.51
C GLU A 141 32.64 2.57 11.36
N LEU A 142 31.34 2.69 11.61
CA LEU A 142 30.75 3.72 12.46
C LEU A 142 30.05 3.07 13.65
N THR A 143 30.26 3.62 14.85
CA THR A 143 29.43 3.35 16.04
C THR A 143 28.86 4.67 16.51
N MET A 144 27.53 4.76 16.56
CA MET A 144 26.77 6.00 16.76
C MET A 144 25.59 5.74 17.69
N ARG A 145 24.97 6.80 18.21
CA ARG A 145 23.65 6.75 18.84
C ARG A 145 22.60 7.34 17.93
N VAL A 146 21.34 6.96 18.11
CA VAL A 146 20.23 7.63 17.41
C VAL A 146 20.29 9.13 17.67
N GLY A 147 20.21 9.93 16.59
CA GLY A 147 20.38 11.37 16.59
C GLY A 147 21.81 11.86 16.28
N ASP A 148 22.82 11.00 16.39
CA ASP A 148 24.21 11.39 16.09
C ASP A 148 24.42 11.63 14.59
N GLU A 149 25.39 12.49 14.27
CA GLU A 149 25.93 12.69 12.94
C GLU A 149 27.43 12.38 12.90
N ALA A 150 27.88 11.72 11.84
CA ALA A 150 29.29 11.39 11.61
C ALA A 150 29.65 11.50 10.14
N GLU A 151 30.85 11.97 9.83
CA GLU A 151 31.34 12.05 8.46
C GLU A 151 32.01 10.73 8.04
N VAL A 152 31.75 10.28 6.80
CA VAL A 152 32.47 9.16 6.18
C VAL A 152 33.15 9.66 4.91
N LYS A 153 34.49 9.72 4.96
CA LYS A 153 35.31 10.03 3.79
C LYS A 153 35.50 8.78 2.95
N ILE A 154 35.27 8.89 1.65
CA ILE A 154 35.57 7.83 0.68
C ILE A 154 36.78 8.25 -0.16
N THR A 155 37.75 7.34 -0.28
CA THR A 155 38.96 7.50 -1.09
C THR A 155 39.02 6.39 -2.13
N GLY A 156 39.23 6.75 -3.39
CA GLY A 156 39.45 5.81 -4.48
C GLY A 156 40.93 5.43 -4.58
N VAL A 157 41.22 4.17 -4.91
CA VAL A 157 42.56 3.69 -5.25
C VAL A 157 42.54 3.21 -6.69
N THR A 158 43.40 3.80 -7.51
CA THR A 158 43.52 3.46 -8.94
C THR A 158 44.32 2.17 -9.16
N ARG A 159 44.33 1.67 -10.39
CA ARG A 159 45.11 0.47 -10.76
C ARG A 159 46.62 0.67 -10.51
N SER A 160 47.13 1.87 -10.71
CA SER A 160 48.54 2.21 -10.41
C SER A 160 48.84 2.35 -8.92
N GLY A 161 47.81 2.35 -8.06
CA GLY A 161 47.93 2.57 -6.62
C GLY A 161 47.86 4.04 -6.21
N ALA A 162 47.59 4.96 -7.14
CA ALA A 162 47.37 6.37 -6.81
C ALA A 162 46.04 6.56 -6.06
N GLN A 163 45.99 7.53 -5.15
CA GLN A 163 44.79 7.89 -4.41
C GLN A 163 44.00 8.98 -5.15
N VAL A 164 42.68 8.80 -5.20
CA VAL A 164 41.71 9.77 -5.69
C VAL A 164 40.86 10.19 -4.50
N ASP A 165 41.07 11.41 -4.01
CA ASP A 165 40.24 11.98 -2.95
C ASP A 165 38.82 12.25 -3.46
N SER A 166 37.82 11.89 -2.67
CA SER A 166 36.39 12.16 -2.94
C SER A 166 35.93 11.70 -4.34
N PRO A 167 36.09 10.41 -4.70
CA PRO A 167 35.57 9.90 -5.95
C PRO A 167 34.05 10.05 -5.98
N SER A 168 33.47 10.25 -7.16
CA SER A 168 32.02 10.33 -7.32
C SER A 168 31.39 8.98 -6.96
N VAL A 169 30.73 8.92 -5.80
CA VAL A 169 30.10 7.71 -5.26
C VAL A 169 28.63 7.93 -4.98
N ARG A 170 27.86 6.86 -5.13
CA ARG A 170 26.47 6.75 -4.70
C ARG A 170 26.43 5.91 -3.43
N PHE A 171 25.83 6.45 -2.38
CA PHE A 171 25.55 5.71 -1.15
C PHE A 171 24.22 4.95 -1.25
N VAL A 172 24.23 3.71 -0.77
CA VAL A 172 23.06 2.84 -0.61
C VAL A 172 23.11 2.28 0.80
N GLY A 173 22.05 2.47 1.58
CA GLY A 173 21.94 1.98 2.95
C GLY A 173 20.48 1.81 3.35
N PRO A 174 20.21 1.27 4.55
CA PRO A 174 18.86 1.15 5.10
C PRO A 174 18.35 2.55 5.44
N ARG A 175 17.60 3.15 4.51
CA ARG A 175 17.22 4.57 4.53
C ARG A 175 16.38 4.97 5.76
N SER A 176 15.68 4.02 6.37
CA SER A 176 14.91 4.21 7.59
C SER A 176 15.78 4.28 8.85
N ALA A 177 17.02 3.78 8.79
CA ALA A 177 17.90 3.71 9.94
C ALA A 177 19.18 4.56 9.81
N VAL A 178 19.63 4.79 8.58
CA VAL A 178 20.86 5.52 8.26
C VAL A 178 20.56 6.45 7.08
N ARG A 179 20.67 7.76 7.31
CA ARG A 179 20.56 8.79 6.26
C ARG A 179 21.94 9.30 5.92
N VAL A 180 22.23 9.48 4.62
CA VAL A 180 23.50 10.05 4.17
C VAL A 180 23.27 11.24 3.25
N ARG A 181 23.76 12.41 3.63
CA ARG A 181 23.73 13.64 2.83
C ARG A 181 25.13 14.22 2.76
N GLN A 182 25.66 14.41 1.55
CA GLN A 182 26.98 15.01 1.32
C GLN A 182 28.13 14.37 2.13
N GLY A 183 28.07 13.06 2.37
CA GLY A 183 29.09 12.34 3.17
C GLY A 183 28.86 12.36 4.69
N VAL A 184 27.88 13.11 5.17
CA VAL A 184 27.42 13.08 6.57
C VAL A 184 26.38 11.99 6.73
N VAL A 185 26.65 11.07 7.64
CA VAL A 185 25.80 9.97 8.06
C VAL A 185 25.04 10.41 9.30
N THR A 186 23.70 10.39 9.26
CA THR A 186 22.82 10.61 10.41
C THR A 186 22.24 9.26 10.86
N ALA A 187 22.33 8.97 12.16
CA ALA A 187 21.78 7.77 12.76
C ALA A 187 20.31 7.97 13.18
N LEU A 188 19.40 7.12 12.68
CA LEU A 188 17.94 7.30 12.86
C LEU A 188 17.30 6.19 13.71
N VAL A 189 17.72 4.94 13.53
CA VAL A 189 17.16 3.78 14.25
C VAL A 189 18.31 2.94 14.77
N ALA A 190 18.22 2.47 16.02
CA ALA A 190 19.24 1.60 16.58
C ALA A 190 19.27 0.24 15.87
N GLY A 191 20.45 -0.38 15.81
CA GLY A 191 20.68 -1.66 15.13
C GLY A 191 22.02 -1.72 14.43
N ASP A 192 22.30 -2.86 13.81
CA ASP A 192 23.50 -3.07 13.01
C ASP A 192 23.15 -2.97 11.52
N TYR A 193 23.77 -2.00 10.85
CA TYR A 193 23.50 -1.63 9.47
C TYR A 193 24.76 -1.66 8.61
N ALA A 194 24.56 -1.51 7.30
CA ALA A 194 25.65 -1.39 6.35
C ALA A 194 25.37 -0.26 5.35
N LEU A 195 26.29 0.69 5.30
CA LEU A 195 26.34 1.71 4.28
C LEU A 195 27.23 1.22 3.14
N ILE A 196 26.72 1.23 1.92
CA ILE A 196 27.42 0.80 0.72
C ILE A 196 27.70 2.02 -0.14
N ALA A 197 28.97 2.36 -0.35
CA ALA A 197 29.36 3.37 -1.33
C ALA A 197 29.76 2.68 -2.63
N THR A 198 29.15 3.07 -3.74
CA THR A 198 29.38 2.53 -5.08
C THR A 198 29.89 3.62 -6.01
N LEU A 199 30.97 3.37 -6.75
CA LEU A 199 31.52 4.31 -7.72
C LEU A 199 30.52 4.60 -8.86
N VAL A 200 30.26 5.88 -9.16
CA VAL A 200 29.40 6.31 -10.28
C VAL A 200 30.20 6.29 -11.58
N GLN A 201 29.64 5.72 -12.64
CA GLN A 201 30.32 5.43 -13.91
C GLN A 201 30.87 6.71 -14.57
N GLY A 202 32.18 6.72 -14.82
CA GLY A 202 32.98 7.89 -15.22
C GLY A 202 34.46 7.79 -14.79
N GLY A 203 34.79 6.84 -13.90
CA GLY A 203 36.16 6.57 -13.45
C GLY A 203 36.47 5.11 -13.05
N GLY A 204 35.61 4.15 -13.44
CA GLY A 204 35.80 2.71 -13.18
C GLY A 204 36.37 1.95 -14.40
N PRO A 205 36.82 0.70 -14.24
CA PRO A 205 37.35 -0.10 -15.34
C PRO A 205 36.29 -0.35 -16.43
N PRO A 206 36.68 -0.48 -17.72
CA PRO A 206 35.77 -0.95 -18.75
C PRO A 206 35.38 -2.41 -18.45
N ALA A 207 34.08 -2.70 -18.51
CA ALA A 207 33.41 -3.97 -18.27
C ALA A 207 33.12 -4.37 -16.80
N GLY A 208 31.84 -4.36 -16.45
CA GLY A 208 31.18 -5.39 -15.62
C GLY A 208 31.35 -5.37 -14.11
N GLU A 209 32.47 -4.90 -13.55
CA GLU A 209 32.70 -4.95 -12.10
C GLU A 209 32.33 -3.64 -11.40
N THR A 210 31.35 -3.71 -10.49
CA THR A 210 30.94 -2.57 -9.67
C THR A 210 31.91 -2.38 -8.52
N VAL A 211 32.70 -1.30 -8.54
CA VAL A 211 33.59 -0.96 -7.42
C VAL A 211 32.76 -0.40 -6.26
N MET A 212 32.81 -1.05 -5.12
CA MET A 212 32.03 -0.68 -3.93
C MET A 212 32.84 -0.88 -2.64
N VAL A 213 32.48 -0.15 -1.58
CA VAL A 213 32.94 -0.38 -0.20
C VAL A 213 31.74 -0.46 0.73
N ARG A 214 31.79 -1.41 1.66
CA ARG A 214 30.78 -1.59 2.72
C ARG A 214 31.35 -1.04 4.02
N VAL A 215 30.64 -0.09 4.62
CA VAL A 215 30.92 0.52 5.93
C VAL A 215 29.88 0.00 6.91
N PRO A 216 30.24 -0.88 7.86
CA PRO A 216 29.34 -1.25 8.95
C PRO A 216 28.97 -0.03 9.78
N VAL A 217 27.70 0.10 10.16
CA VAL A 217 27.20 1.20 11.00
C VAL A 217 26.40 0.57 12.14
N ARG A 218 26.92 0.63 13.36
CA ARG A 218 26.23 0.22 14.57
C ARG A 218 25.61 1.43 15.23
N ILE A 219 24.30 1.41 15.42
CA ILE A 219 23.55 2.48 16.07
C ILE A 219 22.98 1.96 17.38
N GLU A 220 23.23 2.65 18.47
CA GLU A 220 22.68 2.32 19.78
C GLU A 220 21.61 3.36 20.18
N TRP A 221 20.66 2.95 21.02
CA TRP A 221 19.74 3.93 21.60
C TRP A 221 20.47 4.81 22.61
N PRO A 222 20.12 6.11 22.73
CA PRO A 222 20.53 6.91 23.87
C PRO A 222 20.07 6.25 25.18
N ALA A 223 20.73 6.59 26.29
CA ALA A 223 20.29 6.12 27.59
C ALA A 223 18.86 6.62 27.88
N VAL A 224 18.04 5.77 28.51
CA VAL A 224 16.75 6.21 29.06
C VAL A 224 17.04 7.17 30.21
N ALA A 225 16.34 8.30 30.25
CA ALA A 225 16.46 9.31 31.29
C ALA A 225 15.26 9.30 32.24
N ARG A 226 14.07 8.93 31.74
CA ARG A 226 12.82 8.95 32.52
C ARG A 226 11.89 7.82 32.09
N VAL A 227 11.22 7.20 33.06
CA VAL A 227 10.14 6.23 32.82
C VAL A 227 8.86 6.77 33.43
N VAL A 228 7.81 6.86 32.61
CA VAL A 228 6.47 7.34 33.00
C VAL A 228 5.50 6.16 32.94
N VAL A 229 4.80 5.91 34.05
CA VAL A 229 3.83 4.82 34.18
C VAL A 229 2.43 5.41 34.34
N THR A 230 1.49 5.02 33.48
CA THR A 230 0.10 5.54 33.50
C THR A 230 -0.93 4.46 33.23
N PRO A 231 -2.14 4.51 33.82
CA PRO A 231 -3.24 3.64 33.41
C PRO A 231 -3.64 3.90 31.95
N LEU A 232 -3.78 2.85 31.14
CA LEU A 232 -4.26 2.96 29.76
C LEU A 232 -5.78 3.14 29.67
N THR A 233 -6.48 2.93 30.79
CA THR A 233 -7.93 3.02 30.88
C THR A 233 -8.32 3.86 32.09
N ASN A 234 -9.30 4.76 31.92
CA ASN A 234 -9.86 5.60 33.00
C ASN A 234 -10.85 4.85 33.92
N HIS A 235 -10.59 3.58 34.20
CA HIS A 235 -11.41 2.76 35.09
C HIS A 235 -10.91 2.82 36.54
N ARG A 236 -11.83 2.57 37.49
CA ARG A 236 -11.46 2.38 38.90
C ARG A 236 -10.83 1.00 39.07
N LEU A 237 -9.80 0.90 39.88
CA LEU A 237 -9.27 -0.41 40.27
C LEU A 237 -10.14 -0.94 41.44
N LEU A 238 -10.85 -2.04 41.22
CA LEU A 238 -11.69 -2.68 42.23
C LEU A 238 -11.13 -4.07 42.55
N VAL A 239 -11.30 -4.54 43.78
CA VAL A 239 -10.85 -5.89 44.17
C VAL A 239 -11.41 -6.96 43.21
N GLY A 240 -10.54 -7.84 42.73
CA GLY A 240 -10.86 -8.88 41.75
C GLY A 240 -10.89 -8.43 40.29
N THR A 241 -10.78 -7.12 40.02
CA THR A 241 -10.69 -6.60 38.64
C THR A 241 -9.24 -6.38 38.23
N THR A 242 -9.04 -6.27 36.91
CA THR A 242 -7.74 -6.01 36.30
C THR A 242 -7.79 -4.73 35.47
N ILE A 243 -6.73 -3.94 35.52
CA ILE A 243 -6.49 -2.81 34.61
C ILE A 243 -5.14 -3.00 33.92
N ARG A 244 -4.89 -2.23 32.84
CA ARG A 244 -3.59 -2.25 32.15
C ARG A 244 -2.87 -0.92 32.35
N LEU A 245 -1.59 -1.01 32.69
CA LEU A 245 -0.69 0.14 32.71
C LEU A 245 0.10 0.22 31.40
N GLY A 246 0.37 1.45 30.96
CA GLY A 246 1.27 1.80 29.89
C GLY A 246 2.57 2.36 30.44
N VAL A 247 3.64 2.20 29.68
CA VAL A 247 4.96 2.74 29.99
C VAL A 247 5.45 3.55 28.82
N ARG A 248 5.90 4.76 29.11
CA ARG A 248 6.62 5.62 28.17
C ARG A 248 8.01 5.87 28.75
N ALA A 249 9.03 5.39 28.05
CA ALA A 249 10.43 5.58 28.41
C ALA A 249 11.01 6.69 27.52
N GLU A 250 11.59 7.71 28.12
CA GLU A 250 12.07 8.89 27.41
C GLU A 250 13.59 9.05 27.55
N HIS A 251 14.21 9.51 26.48
CA HIS A 251 15.60 9.95 26.44
C HIS A 251 15.73 11.39 26.98
N ALA A 252 16.97 11.85 27.18
CA ALA A 252 17.25 13.17 27.75
C ALA A 252 16.77 14.35 26.87
N ASP A 253 16.60 14.11 25.57
CA ASP A 253 16.09 15.08 24.59
C ASP A 253 14.54 15.06 24.47
N GLY A 254 13.86 14.20 25.24
CA GLY A 254 12.40 14.05 25.24
C GLY A 254 11.87 13.07 24.19
N SER A 255 12.74 12.52 23.32
CA SER A 255 12.35 11.45 22.40
C SER A 255 12.01 10.16 23.16
N GLU A 256 11.14 9.33 22.59
CA GLU A 256 10.66 8.10 23.22
C GLU A 256 11.50 6.90 22.77
N ARG A 257 11.80 6.00 23.71
CA ARG A 257 12.45 4.71 23.44
C ARG A 257 11.40 3.73 22.88
N PRO A 258 11.48 3.33 21.61
CA PRO A 258 10.53 2.36 21.06
C PRO A 258 10.75 0.96 21.65
N ASP A 259 9.65 0.22 21.77
CA ASP A 259 9.56 -1.16 22.26
C ASP A 259 10.42 -1.43 23.51
N PRO A 260 10.29 -0.60 24.58
CA PRO A 260 11.10 -0.75 25.76
C PRO A 260 10.86 -2.11 26.42
N GLN A 261 11.93 -2.79 26.81
CA GLN A 261 11.82 -3.98 27.63
C GLN A 261 11.51 -3.55 29.07
N VAL A 262 10.29 -3.81 29.52
CA VAL A 262 9.81 -3.36 30.83
C VAL A 262 9.84 -4.50 31.83
N GLU A 263 10.51 -4.28 32.95
CA GLU A 263 10.41 -5.12 34.14
C GLU A 263 9.39 -4.52 35.11
N TRP A 264 8.39 -5.30 35.48
CA TRP A 264 7.31 -4.84 36.37
C TRP A 264 7.46 -5.40 37.79
N ARG A 265 7.16 -4.57 38.78
CA ARG A 265 7.15 -4.97 40.20
C ARG A 265 5.98 -4.30 40.93
N SER A 266 5.33 -5.06 41.81
CA SER A 266 4.40 -4.49 42.80
C SER A 266 5.12 -4.38 44.12
N GLU A 267 5.23 -3.16 44.66
CA GLU A 267 5.81 -2.92 46.00
C GLU A 267 4.86 -3.36 47.12
N THR A 268 3.62 -3.69 46.76
CA THR A 268 2.50 -3.95 47.67
C THR A 268 1.70 -5.17 47.20
N SER A 269 2.40 -6.30 47.06
CA SER A 269 1.85 -7.55 46.51
C SER A 269 0.64 -8.12 47.24
N GLY A 270 0.37 -7.70 48.48
CA GLY A 270 -0.86 -8.04 49.20
C GLY A 270 -2.12 -7.28 48.74
N ILE A 271 -1.96 -6.13 48.08
CA ILE A 271 -3.05 -5.27 47.59
C ILE A 271 -3.23 -5.46 46.07
N THR A 272 -2.14 -5.53 45.32
CA THR A 272 -2.17 -5.74 43.86
C THR A 272 -1.05 -6.64 43.39
N THR A 273 -1.33 -7.47 42.39
CA THR A 273 -0.31 -8.16 41.59
C THR A 273 -0.15 -7.47 40.24
N VAL A 274 1.03 -7.58 39.63
CA VAL A 274 1.31 -7.11 38.27
C VAL A 274 2.02 -8.21 37.49
N ASP A 275 1.58 -8.47 36.26
CA ASP A 275 2.26 -9.41 35.37
C ASP A 275 3.34 -8.73 34.52
N ARG A 276 4.11 -9.53 33.77
CA ARG A 276 5.19 -9.01 32.90
C ARG A 276 4.69 -8.12 31.75
N PHE A 277 3.38 -8.04 31.52
CA PHE A 277 2.76 -7.26 30.46
C PHE A 277 2.08 -5.99 30.99
N GLY A 278 2.27 -5.67 32.27
CA GLY A 278 1.70 -4.48 32.93
C GLY A 278 0.21 -4.61 33.24
N ARG A 279 -0.35 -5.82 33.30
CA ARG A 279 -1.71 -6.04 33.82
C ARG A 279 -1.68 -6.09 35.34
N VAL A 280 -2.43 -5.20 35.97
CA VAL A 280 -2.51 -5.05 37.42
C VAL A 280 -3.84 -5.59 37.91
N THR A 281 -3.81 -6.60 38.77
CA THR A 281 -5.01 -7.19 39.39
C THR A 281 -5.06 -6.82 40.87
N ALA A 282 -6.19 -6.28 41.34
CA ALA A 282 -6.36 -5.98 42.76
C ALA A 282 -6.81 -7.23 43.54
N THR A 283 -6.13 -7.51 44.63
CA THR A 283 -6.39 -8.64 45.54
C THR A 283 -7.03 -8.22 46.85
N ALA A 284 -6.76 -6.99 47.32
CA ALA A 284 -7.34 -6.44 48.53
C ALA A 284 -7.54 -4.91 48.41
N PRO A 285 -8.43 -4.29 49.19
CA PRO A 285 -8.57 -2.83 49.21
C PRO A 285 -7.32 -2.15 49.76
N GLY A 286 -6.99 -0.97 49.24
CA GLY A 286 -5.89 -0.15 49.73
C GLY A 286 -5.12 0.56 48.61
N THR A 287 -4.05 1.25 48.97
CA THR A 287 -3.18 1.94 48.01
C THR A 287 -1.96 1.08 47.69
N ALA A 288 -1.70 0.90 46.40
CA ALA A 288 -0.59 0.13 45.89
C ALA A 288 0.33 0.97 45.01
N THR A 289 1.63 0.66 45.04
CA THR A 289 2.62 1.24 44.12
C THR A 289 3.12 0.16 43.17
N ILE A 290 2.98 0.43 41.88
CA ILE A 290 3.51 -0.41 40.80
C ILE A 290 4.70 0.31 40.16
N THR A 291 5.84 -0.38 40.10
CA THR A 291 7.10 0.09 39.54
C THR A 291 7.35 -0.58 38.20
N ALA A 292 7.79 0.19 37.22
CA ALA A 292 8.26 -0.27 35.92
C ALA A 292 9.72 0.15 35.76
N THR A 293 10.59 -0.78 35.35
CA THR A 293 12.02 -0.53 35.11
C THR A 293 12.33 -0.74 33.63
N VAL A 294 13.01 0.23 33.01
CA VAL A 294 13.49 0.16 31.62
C VAL A 294 14.94 0.58 31.60
N ASP A 295 15.82 -0.27 31.07
CA ASP A 295 17.28 -0.03 31.00
C ASP A 295 17.88 0.42 32.36
N GLY A 296 17.34 -0.11 33.47
CA GLY A 296 17.76 0.22 34.84
C GLY A 296 17.16 1.50 35.43
N VAL A 297 16.36 2.25 34.68
CA VAL A 297 15.64 3.44 35.15
C VAL A 297 14.25 3.05 35.61
N GLU A 298 13.87 3.45 36.82
CA GLU A 298 12.55 3.15 37.40
C GLU A 298 11.56 4.31 37.21
N GLY A 299 10.31 3.97 36.96
CA GLY A 299 9.14 4.84 37.06
C GLY A 299 8.05 4.13 37.86
N ALA A 300 7.16 4.87 38.52
CA ALA A 300 6.13 4.26 39.36
C ALA A 300 4.77 4.93 39.18
N ALA A 301 3.71 4.14 39.36
CA ALA A 301 2.33 4.59 39.44
C ALA A 301 1.73 4.16 40.78
N THR A 302 1.05 5.09 41.45
CA THR A 302 0.26 4.80 42.64
C THR A 302 -1.19 4.59 42.24
N LEU A 303 -1.76 3.47 42.66
CA LEU A 303 -3.11 3.03 42.37
C LEU A 303 -3.88 2.82 43.67
N THR A 304 -5.17 3.15 43.69
CA THR A 304 -6.05 2.85 44.81
C THR A 304 -7.03 1.76 44.39
N ALA A 305 -7.00 0.63 45.10
CA ALA A 305 -7.93 -0.46 44.96
C ALA A 305 -9.09 -0.29 45.95
N ASP A 306 -10.30 -0.11 45.43
CA ASP A 306 -11.51 -0.02 46.26
C ASP A 306 -12.18 -1.39 46.42
N PRO A 307 -12.98 -1.62 47.48
CA PRO A 307 -13.78 -2.82 47.62
C PRO A 307 -14.72 -3.03 46.42
N PHE A 308 -14.87 -4.29 46.01
CA PHE A 308 -15.86 -4.66 44.99
C PHE A 308 -17.23 -4.82 45.63
N THR A 309 -18.11 -3.83 45.48
CA THR A 309 -19.46 -3.80 46.08
C THR A 309 -20.56 -4.25 45.13
N ALA A 310 -20.23 -4.52 43.86
CA ALA A 310 -21.23 -4.93 42.89
C ALA A 310 -21.76 -6.33 43.17
N THR A 311 -23.05 -6.54 42.93
CA THR A 311 -23.71 -7.85 43.08
C THR A 311 -24.33 -8.35 41.78
N ARG A 312 -24.47 -7.48 40.77
CA ARG A 312 -25.07 -7.83 39.47
C ARG A 312 -24.31 -7.21 38.30
N LEU A 313 -24.05 -8.04 37.29
CA LEU A 313 -23.56 -7.63 35.98
C LEU A 313 -24.60 -8.07 34.94
N THR A 314 -24.94 -7.20 34.01
CA THR A 314 -25.88 -7.49 32.92
C THR A 314 -25.31 -6.98 31.61
N ILE A 315 -25.32 -7.83 30.58
CA ILE A 315 -25.01 -7.40 29.21
C ILE A 315 -26.23 -6.70 28.63
N THR A 316 -26.03 -5.53 28.05
CA THR A 316 -27.03 -4.76 27.30
C THR A 316 -26.61 -4.65 25.84
N GLY A 317 -27.52 -4.22 24.96
CA GLY A 317 -27.25 -4.18 23.53
C GLY A 317 -27.17 -5.57 22.89
N GLY A 318 -26.43 -5.67 21.78
CA GLY A 318 -26.35 -6.89 20.99
C GLY A 318 -27.58 -7.20 20.13
N VAL A 319 -27.45 -8.23 19.30
CA VAL A 319 -28.53 -8.80 18.48
C VAL A 319 -28.52 -10.32 18.60
N PRO A 320 -29.68 -11.01 18.52
CA PRO A 320 -29.72 -12.47 18.59
C PRO A 320 -29.12 -13.15 17.35
N ARG A 321 -29.08 -12.43 16.23
CA ARG A 321 -28.58 -12.93 14.94
C ARG A 321 -27.90 -11.82 14.15
N ALA A 322 -26.79 -12.14 13.50
CA ALA A 322 -26.01 -11.25 12.64
C ALA A 322 -25.34 -12.02 11.49
N ARG A 323 -24.68 -11.32 10.58
CA ARG A 323 -23.85 -11.95 9.52
C ARG A 323 -22.37 -11.83 9.86
N THR A 324 -21.54 -12.64 9.21
CA THR A 324 -20.08 -12.44 9.25
C THR A 324 -19.72 -11.00 8.86
N GLY A 325 -18.79 -10.42 9.59
CA GLY A 325 -18.36 -9.03 9.42
C GLY A 325 -19.30 -7.95 9.96
N ASP A 326 -20.53 -8.26 10.40
CA ASP A 326 -21.37 -7.25 11.07
C ASP A 326 -20.76 -6.90 12.45
N VAL A 327 -20.55 -5.61 12.71
CA VAL A 327 -20.07 -5.13 14.01
C VAL A 327 -21.25 -4.98 14.96
N ILE A 328 -21.13 -5.58 16.14
CA ILE A 328 -22.17 -5.63 17.16
C ILE A 328 -21.66 -4.94 18.42
N ASP A 329 -22.42 -3.96 18.91
CA ASP A 329 -22.11 -3.27 20.17
C ASP A 329 -22.86 -3.90 21.35
N PHE A 330 -22.08 -4.36 22.32
CA PHE A 330 -22.55 -4.77 23.63
C PHE A 330 -22.19 -3.73 24.68
N GLY A 331 -23.13 -3.44 25.58
CA GLY A 331 -22.91 -2.68 26.79
C GLY A 331 -22.88 -3.57 28.02
N ALA A 332 -22.40 -3.05 29.14
CA ALA A 332 -22.45 -3.73 30.42
C ALA A 332 -22.97 -2.77 31.50
N GLU A 333 -23.97 -3.22 32.25
CA GLU A 333 -24.46 -2.56 33.46
C GLU A 333 -24.01 -3.32 34.69
N VAL A 334 -23.32 -2.63 35.60
CA VAL A 334 -22.87 -3.19 36.89
C VAL A 334 -23.63 -2.49 38.01
N ARG A 335 -24.27 -3.27 38.89
CA ARG A 335 -25.10 -2.74 39.99
C ARG A 335 -24.71 -3.32 41.34
N ASP A 336 -24.90 -2.53 42.40
CA ASP A 336 -24.80 -2.98 43.79
C ASP A 336 -26.07 -3.70 44.29
N ASP A 337 -26.09 -4.07 45.57
CA ASP A 337 -27.22 -4.72 46.23
C ASP A 337 -28.48 -3.84 46.33
N GLY A 338 -28.31 -2.52 46.46
CA GLY A 338 -29.36 -1.50 46.41
C GLY A 338 -29.94 -1.26 45.02
N GLY A 339 -29.33 -1.84 43.98
CA GLY A 339 -29.73 -1.68 42.58
C GLY A 339 -29.18 -0.40 41.92
N GLN A 340 -28.30 0.33 42.59
CA GLN A 340 -27.64 1.51 42.04
C GLN A 340 -26.65 1.09 40.95
N LEU A 341 -26.62 1.82 39.84
CA LEU A 341 -25.62 1.63 38.79
C LEU A 341 -24.26 2.15 39.28
N LEU A 342 -23.25 1.30 39.19
CA LEU A 342 -21.87 1.65 39.51
C LEU A 342 -21.16 2.13 38.24
N ASP A 343 -20.50 3.27 38.33
CA ASP A 343 -19.77 3.85 37.22
C ASP A 343 -18.33 3.33 37.14
N ARG A 344 -17.76 3.36 35.93
CA ARG A 344 -16.33 3.09 35.66
C ARG A 344 -15.79 1.76 36.22
N VAL A 345 -16.67 0.77 36.43
CA VAL A 345 -16.28 -0.60 36.76
C VAL A 345 -15.54 -1.19 35.55
N PRO A 346 -14.31 -1.73 35.72
CA PRO A 346 -13.63 -2.44 34.64
C PRO A 346 -14.45 -3.67 34.23
N VAL A 347 -14.79 -3.76 32.95
CA VAL A 347 -15.44 -4.92 32.36
C VAL A 347 -14.52 -5.53 31.33
N GLU A 348 -14.13 -6.78 31.55
CA GLU A 348 -13.38 -7.58 30.59
C GLU A 348 -14.34 -8.36 29.70
N TRP A 349 -14.03 -8.40 28.42
CA TRP A 349 -14.87 -9.09 27.44
C TRP A 349 -14.11 -10.25 26.81
N SER A 350 -14.81 -11.35 26.62
CA SER A 350 -14.28 -12.54 25.95
C SER A 350 -15.37 -13.19 25.08
N HIS A 351 -14.95 -14.18 24.29
CA HIS A 351 -15.81 -14.85 23.35
C HIS A 351 -15.49 -16.36 23.31
N ALA A 352 -16.53 -17.17 23.17
CA ALA A 352 -16.45 -18.61 22.92
C ALA A 352 -17.28 -18.99 21.69
N TYR A 353 -16.71 -19.85 20.84
CA TYR A 353 -17.28 -20.25 19.56
C TYR A 353 -17.77 -21.70 19.56
N GLU A 354 -18.92 -21.93 18.95
CA GLU A 354 -19.40 -23.26 18.57
C GLU A 354 -19.70 -23.28 17.06
N ALA A 355 -19.03 -24.19 16.36
CA ALA A 355 -19.15 -24.32 14.91
C ALA A 355 -20.51 -24.90 14.49
N PRO A 356 -21.00 -24.57 13.28
CA PRO A 356 -22.19 -25.21 12.74
C PRO A 356 -22.05 -26.75 12.71
N PRO A 357 -23.14 -27.50 12.96
CA PRO A 357 -23.09 -28.97 12.95
C PRO A 357 -22.45 -29.54 11.68
N GLY A 358 -21.58 -30.54 11.84
CA GLY A 358 -20.86 -31.16 10.72
C GLY A 358 -19.59 -30.42 10.29
N THR A 359 -19.28 -29.25 10.88
CA THR A 359 -18.06 -28.50 10.61
C THR A 359 -16.99 -28.80 11.66
N ILE A 360 -15.82 -29.25 11.22
CA ILE A 360 -14.61 -29.26 12.07
C ILE A 360 -13.85 -27.96 11.79
N ALA A 361 -14.05 -26.94 12.62
CA ALA A 361 -13.34 -25.67 12.52
C ALA A 361 -12.38 -25.51 13.71
N PRO A 362 -11.24 -24.83 13.52
CA PRO A 362 -10.50 -24.27 14.65
C PRO A 362 -11.39 -23.28 15.42
N ALA A 363 -10.94 -22.83 16.59
CA ALA A 363 -11.60 -21.72 17.28
C ALA A 363 -11.80 -20.55 16.30
N ALA A 364 -13.03 -20.04 16.17
CA ALA A 364 -13.30 -18.98 15.21
C ALA A 364 -12.53 -17.71 15.55
N THR A 365 -11.94 -17.12 14.52
CA THR A 365 -11.39 -15.78 14.58
C THR A 365 -12.55 -14.80 14.78
N ALA A 366 -12.48 -14.03 15.85
CA ALA A 366 -13.39 -12.93 16.13
C ALA A 366 -12.59 -11.84 16.84
N ARG A 367 -13.02 -10.59 16.67
CA ARG A 367 -12.39 -9.46 17.36
C ARG A 367 -13.36 -8.92 18.42
N MET A 368 -12.87 -8.88 19.65
CA MET A 368 -13.50 -8.18 20.77
C MET A 368 -12.67 -6.95 21.10
N ARG A 369 -13.28 -5.77 21.07
CA ARG A 369 -12.66 -4.52 21.49
C ARG A 369 -13.60 -3.79 22.45
N GLY A 370 -13.36 -3.97 23.74
CA GLY A 370 -14.38 -3.67 24.74
C GLY A 370 -15.64 -4.48 24.43
N GLY A 371 -16.80 -3.83 24.48
CA GLY A 371 -18.06 -4.45 24.10
C GLY A 371 -18.32 -4.57 22.59
N ARG A 372 -17.39 -4.13 21.73
CA ARG A 372 -17.55 -4.22 20.27
C ARG A 372 -17.09 -5.58 19.78
N PHE A 373 -17.94 -6.27 19.02
CA PHE A 373 -17.72 -7.63 18.55
C PHE A 373 -17.88 -7.74 17.04
N VAL A 374 -17.00 -8.49 16.38
CA VAL A 374 -17.18 -8.92 14.99
C VAL A 374 -16.74 -10.37 14.85
N ALA A 375 -17.53 -11.16 14.12
CA ALA A 375 -17.24 -12.55 13.81
C ALA A 375 -16.77 -12.70 12.36
N ASP A 376 -15.67 -13.43 12.18
CA ASP A 376 -15.18 -13.75 10.83
C ASP A 376 -15.87 -15.00 10.27
N LEU A 377 -16.21 -15.96 11.13
CA LEU A 377 -16.81 -17.24 10.72
C LEU A 377 -18.26 -17.41 11.21
N PRO A 378 -19.13 -18.07 10.43
CA PRO A 378 -20.48 -18.44 10.86
C PRO A 378 -20.47 -19.43 12.03
N GLY A 379 -21.50 -19.40 12.88
CA GLY A 379 -21.68 -20.30 14.01
C GLY A 379 -22.34 -19.61 15.20
N LEU A 380 -22.34 -20.27 16.35
CA LEU A 380 -22.80 -19.68 17.60
C LEU A 380 -21.62 -19.02 18.32
N HIS A 381 -21.77 -17.73 18.59
CA HIS A 381 -20.76 -16.92 19.25
C HIS A 381 -21.30 -16.49 20.61
N THR A 382 -20.69 -16.97 21.69
CA THR A 382 -21.05 -16.61 23.06
C THR A 382 -20.13 -15.52 23.56
N VAL A 383 -20.68 -14.32 23.73
CA VAL A 383 -20.00 -13.16 24.30
C VAL A 383 -20.14 -13.20 25.82
N VAL A 384 -19.03 -13.05 26.52
CA VAL A 384 -18.98 -13.09 27.98
C VAL A 384 -18.35 -11.81 28.51
N ALA A 385 -19.06 -11.15 29.42
CA ALA A 385 -18.57 -9.99 30.17
C ALA A 385 -18.21 -10.41 31.59
N HIS A 386 -17.08 -9.94 32.10
CA HIS A 386 -16.58 -10.19 33.44
C HIS A 386 -16.30 -8.88 34.17
N ALA A 387 -16.73 -8.79 35.42
CA ALA A 387 -16.40 -7.68 36.32
C ALA A 387 -16.13 -8.27 37.72
N GLY A 388 -14.85 -8.37 38.09
CA GLY A 388 -14.45 -9.04 39.33
C GLY A 388 -14.96 -10.47 39.38
N PRO A 389 -15.70 -10.88 40.44
CA PRO A 389 -16.31 -12.21 40.53
C PRO A 389 -17.57 -12.39 39.67
N LEU A 390 -18.11 -11.32 39.08
CA LEU A 390 -19.36 -11.38 38.31
C LEU A 390 -19.09 -11.74 36.86
N ALA A 391 -19.96 -12.55 36.28
CA ALA A 391 -19.95 -12.89 34.87
C ALA A 391 -21.38 -12.84 34.29
N ALA A 392 -21.50 -12.30 33.09
CA ALA A 392 -22.73 -12.34 32.29
C ALA A 392 -22.40 -12.87 30.90
N ARG A 393 -23.35 -13.56 30.26
CA ARG A 393 -23.16 -14.14 28.93
C ARG A 393 -24.37 -13.91 28.04
N THR A 394 -24.12 -13.76 26.75
CA THR A 394 -25.15 -13.74 25.70
C THR A 394 -24.62 -14.47 24.47
N THR A 395 -25.53 -14.98 23.63
CA THR A 395 -25.15 -15.74 22.43
C THR A 395 -25.75 -15.09 21.19
N VAL A 396 -24.94 -14.99 20.14
CA VAL A 396 -25.33 -14.50 18.82
C VAL A 396 -25.20 -15.63 17.81
N GLU A 397 -26.24 -15.86 17.02
CA GLU A 397 -26.14 -16.69 15.81
C GLU A 397 -25.54 -15.86 14.68
N VAL A 398 -24.35 -16.24 14.21
CA VAL A 398 -23.70 -15.60 13.07
C VAL A 398 -23.88 -16.48 11.83
N VAL A 399 -24.45 -15.91 10.78
CA VAL A 399 -24.64 -16.59 9.48
C VAL A 399 -23.66 -16.03 8.44
N PRO A 400 -23.41 -16.74 7.33
CA PRO A 400 -22.61 -16.18 6.23
C PRO A 400 -23.20 -14.85 5.72
N ARG A 401 -22.34 -13.96 5.25
CA ARG A 401 -22.76 -12.69 4.63
C ARG A 401 -23.37 -12.86 3.23
N ASP A 402 -23.10 -13.99 2.58
CA ASP A 402 -23.63 -14.40 1.27
C ASP A 402 -23.55 -13.28 0.22
N VAL A 403 -22.36 -12.69 0.07
CA VAL A 403 -22.18 -11.52 -0.79
C VAL A 403 -21.85 -11.84 -2.24
N VAL A 404 -21.50 -13.09 -2.53
CA VAL A 404 -20.99 -13.55 -3.82
C VAL A 404 -21.95 -13.21 -4.96
N GLN A 405 -21.39 -12.66 -6.03
CA GLN A 405 -22.10 -12.35 -7.27
C GLN A 405 -21.31 -12.89 -8.47
N GLN A 406 -22.01 -13.20 -9.55
CA GLN A 406 -21.35 -13.51 -10.81
C GLN A 406 -20.79 -12.23 -11.43
N LEU A 407 -19.59 -12.33 -11.99
CA LEU A 407 -19.00 -11.28 -12.83
C LEU A 407 -19.05 -11.72 -14.30
N GLU A 408 -19.65 -10.90 -15.14
CA GLU A 408 -19.64 -11.05 -16.59
C GLU A 408 -18.54 -10.19 -17.20
N ILE A 409 -17.68 -10.78 -18.02
CA ILE A 409 -16.69 -10.04 -18.82
C ILE A 409 -17.36 -9.62 -20.12
N HIS A 410 -17.33 -8.32 -20.40
CA HIS A 410 -18.03 -7.71 -21.52
C HIS A 410 -17.11 -7.49 -22.72
N GLY A 411 -15.95 -6.90 -22.49
CA GLY A 411 -15.04 -6.53 -23.57
C GLY A 411 -13.60 -6.41 -23.13
N HIS A 412 -12.73 -6.40 -24.13
CA HIS A 412 -11.28 -6.41 -23.96
C HIS A 412 -10.61 -5.59 -25.07
N GLY A 413 -10.07 -4.44 -24.69
CA GLY A 413 -9.18 -3.61 -25.50
C GLY A 413 -7.74 -4.07 -25.34
N ARG A 414 -7.29 -5.00 -26.19
CA ARG A 414 -5.95 -5.60 -26.09
C ARG A 414 -4.82 -4.60 -26.35
N GLU A 415 -3.79 -4.64 -25.51
CA GLU A 415 -2.45 -4.12 -25.80
C GLU A 415 -1.41 -5.17 -25.44
N GLN A 416 -0.56 -5.50 -26.41
CA GLN A 416 0.37 -6.62 -26.37
C GLN A 416 1.82 -6.20 -26.63
N ARG A 417 2.04 -4.96 -27.07
CA ARG A 417 3.36 -4.40 -27.43
C ARG A 417 4.00 -3.65 -26.27
N VAL A 418 3.18 -3.03 -25.43
CA VAL A 418 3.64 -2.26 -24.26
C VAL A 418 2.80 -2.61 -23.05
N ARG A 419 3.32 -2.26 -21.88
CA ARG A 419 2.61 -2.43 -20.61
C ARG A 419 1.72 -1.23 -20.32
N THR A 420 0.41 -1.41 -20.22
CA THR A 420 -0.50 -0.34 -19.78
C THR A 420 -0.34 -0.07 -18.28
N THR A 421 -0.56 1.17 -17.87
CA THR A 421 -0.45 1.61 -16.47
C THR A 421 -1.82 2.09 -15.97
N ASP A 422 -1.86 3.17 -15.20
CA ASP A 422 -3.10 3.72 -14.67
C ASP A 422 -4.05 4.10 -15.80
N PHE A 423 -5.33 4.20 -15.45
CA PHE A 423 -6.36 4.59 -16.39
C PHE A 423 -7.46 5.40 -15.72
N TRP A 424 -8.22 6.10 -16.54
CA TRP A 424 -9.42 6.80 -16.12
C TRP A 424 -10.51 6.65 -17.18
N VAL A 425 -11.73 6.29 -16.76
CA VAL A 425 -12.91 6.20 -17.62
C VAL A 425 -13.83 7.40 -17.36
N PHE A 426 -14.38 7.98 -18.43
CA PHE A 426 -15.15 9.22 -18.37
C PHE A 426 -16.14 9.34 -19.53
N GLU A 427 -17.17 10.17 -19.35
CA GLU A 427 -18.03 10.62 -20.45
C GLU A 427 -17.39 11.86 -21.07
N GLY A 428 -17.14 11.81 -22.38
CA GLY A 428 -16.60 12.92 -23.16
C GLY A 428 -17.64 14.03 -23.36
N LEU A 429 -17.16 15.24 -23.73
CA LEU A 429 -18.02 16.39 -24.01
C LEU A 429 -18.95 16.20 -25.23
N ASP A 430 -18.73 15.14 -26.01
CA ASP A 430 -19.57 14.70 -27.13
C ASP A 430 -20.65 13.66 -26.71
N GLY A 431 -20.72 13.30 -25.43
CA GLY A 431 -21.64 12.32 -24.86
C GLY A 431 -21.27 10.85 -25.11
N ARG A 432 -20.10 10.57 -25.68
CA ARG A 432 -19.54 9.21 -25.81
C ARG A 432 -18.71 8.88 -24.59
N ASP A 433 -18.44 7.59 -24.37
CA ASP A 433 -17.63 7.14 -23.24
C ASP A 433 -16.22 6.77 -23.70
N TYR A 434 -15.22 7.26 -22.96
CA TYR A 434 -13.82 7.05 -23.26
C TYR A 434 -13.05 6.57 -22.04
N ALA A 435 -11.90 5.95 -22.29
CA ALA A 435 -10.88 5.74 -21.28
C ALA A 435 -9.54 6.25 -21.77
N VAL A 436 -8.71 6.76 -20.86
CA VAL A 436 -7.29 7.05 -21.11
C VAL A 436 -6.42 6.11 -20.29
N THR A 437 -5.32 5.63 -20.86
CA THR A 437 -4.34 4.80 -20.13
C THR A 437 -2.92 5.29 -20.39
N GLY A 438 -2.09 5.31 -19.36
CA GLY A 438 -0.64 5.45 -19.56
C GLY A 438 -0.01 4.16 -20.09
N ALA A 439 1.28 4.21 -20.37
CA ALA A 439 2.08 3.03 -20.65
C ALA A 439 3.52 3.13 -20.12
N LYS A 440 4.07 1.99 -19.73
CA LYS A 440 5.38 1.88 -19.08
C LYS A 440 6.44 1.41 -20.07
N ARG A 441 7.61 2.06 -20.08
CA ARG A 441 8.72 1.75 -21.00
C ARG A 441 8.26 1.67 -22.46
N SER A 442 7.49 2.66 -22.84
CA SER A 442 6.72 2.73 -24.08
C SER A 442 7.10 3.97 -24.88
N ASP A 443 8.33 4.48 -24.78
CA ASP A 443 8.76 5.73 -25.44
C ASP A 443 7.77 6.88 -25.26
N GLY A 444 7.13 6.96 -24.09
CA GLY A 444 6.24 8.06 -23.71
C GLY A 444 4.83 8.01 -24.30
N TYR A 445 4.37 6.85 -24.79
CA TYR A 445 2.98 6.70 -25.25
C TYR A 445 1.97 6.65 -24.10
N GLY A 446 0.86 7.35 -24.28
CA GLY A 446 -0.44 7.10 -23.65
C GLY A 446 -1.50 6.77 -24.72
N PHE A 447 -2.58 6.10 -24.34
CA PHE A 447 -3.62 5.64 -25.26
C PHE A 447 -4.99 6.18 -24.88
N VAL A 448 -5.80 6.44 -25.90
CA VAL A 448 -7.20 6.84 -25.78
C VAL A 448 -8.06 5.72 -26.37
N TRP A 449 -9.08 5.33 -25.63
CA TRP A 449 -9.96 4.21 -25.94
C TRP A 449 -11.40 4.70 -26.03
N ASP A 450 -12.12 4.27 -27.05
CA ASP A 450 -13.58 4.36 -27.05
C ASP A 450 -14.13 3.16 -26.28
N VAL A 451 -14.97 3.44 -25.28
CA VAL A 451 -15.64 2.43 -24.44
C VAL A 451 -17.15 2.63 -24.43
N THR A 452 -17.69 3.40 -25.39
CA THR A 452 -19.13 3.66 -25.53
C THR A 452 -19.92 2.36 -25.67
N ASP A 453 -19.37 1.41 -26.43
CA ASP A 453 -19.80 0.02 -26.39
C ASP A 453 -18.81 -0.80 -25.53
N PRO A 454 -19.18 -1.20 -24.30
CA PRO A 454 -18.29 -1.94 -23.41
C PRO A 454 -17.91 -3.32 -23.94
N ALA A 455 -18.61 -3.85 -24.96
CA ALA A 455 -18.24 -5.11 -25.62
C ALA A 455 -17.25 -4.91 -26.78
N ASN A 456 -17.09 -3.68 -27.27
CA ASN A 456 -16.25 -3.36 -28.42
C ASN A 456 -15.32 -2.18 -28.10
N ILE A 457 -14.33 -2.45 -27.26
CA ILE A 457 -13.31 -1.48 -26.85
C ILE A 457 -12.23 -1.39 -27.93
N PHE A 458 -11.92 -0.19 -28.41
CA PHE A 458 -10.84 0.04 -29.37
C PHE A 458 -10.12 1.35 -29.13
N LYS A 459 -8.86 1.45 -29.58
CA LYS A 459 -8.08 2.69 -29.49
C LYS A 459 -8.53 3.67 -30.55
N THR A 460 -8.86 4.88 -30.15
CA THR A 460 -9.12 5.99 -31.07
C THR A 460 -7.84 6.72 -31.41
N ASP A 461 -6.92 6.84 -30.45
CA ASP A 461 -5.68 7.59 -30.61
C ASP A 461 -4.57 7.14 -29.65
N SER A 462 -3.37 7.66 -29.87
CA SER A 462 -2.21 7.55 -28.99
C SER A 462 -1.45 8.86 -28.96
N ILE A 463 -1.05 9.29 -27.77
CA ILE A 463 -0.32 10.55 -27.55
C ILE A 463 1.09 10.18 -27.13
N GLN A 464 2.10 10.74 -27.80
CA GLN A 464 3.50 10.51 -27.45
C GLN A 464 4.12 11.80 -26.91
N VAL A 465 4.84 11.68 -25.80
CA VAL A 465 5.61 12.77 -25.18
C VAL A 465 7.06 12.35 -24.97
N ASP A 466 7.99 13.28 -24.76
CA ASP A 466 9.37 12.92 -24.38
C ASP A 466 9.38 12.35 -22.95
N ALA A 467 9.22 11.05 -22.86
CA ALA A 467 9.30 10.28 -21.63
C ALA A 467 9.65 8.83 -21.97
N ARG A 468 10.13 8.09 -20.96
CA ARG A 468 10.27 6.63 -21.07
C ARG A 468 9.00 5.91 -20.63
N SER A 469 8.30 6.47 -19.66
CA SER A 469 7.04 5.94 -19.15
C SER A 469 6.06 7.08 -18.89
N VAL A 470 4.78 6.75 -19.07
CA VAL A 470 3.62 7.54 -18.63
C VAL A 470 2.97 6.71 -17.53
N ASN A 471 3.17 7.07 -16.27
CA ASN A 471 2.69 6.24 -15.15
C ASN A 471 1.21 6.46 -14.90
N ASP A 472 0.75 7.70 -15.01
CA ASP A 472 -0.58 8.09 -14.59
C ASP A 472 -1.24 9.02 -15.62
N MET A 473 -2.53 8.75 -15.85
CA MET A 473 -3.42 9.57 -16.68
C MET A 473 -4.78 9.63 -16.02
N LYS A 474 -5.19 10.83 -15.61
CA LYS A 474 -6.46 11.09 -14.91
C LYS A 474 -7.22 12.21 -15.60
N VAL A 475 -8.54 12.17 -15.54
CA VAL A 475 -9.42 13.14 -16.20
C VAL A 475 -10.08 14.03 -15.16
N SER A 476 -10.23 15.32 -15.47
CA SER A 476 -10.95 16.26 -14.60
C SER A 476 -12.41 15.81 -14.40
N PRO A 477 -13.03 16.08 -13.24
CA PRO A 477 -14.40 15.65 -12.97
C PRO A 477 -15.44 16.12 -13.99
N ASP A 478 -15.22 17.26 -14.64
CA ASP A 478 -16.07 17.80 -15.71
C ASP A 478 -15.76 17.27 -17.12
N GLY A 479 -14.75 16.41 -17.28
CA GLY A 479 -14.33 15.83 -18.56
C GLY A 479 -13.63 16.82 -19.49
N ARG A 480 -13.28 18.03 -19.03
CA ARG A 480 -12.69 19.08 -19.87
C ARG A 480 -11.24 18.78 -20.25
N TYR A 481 -10.44 18.22 -19.34
CA TYR A 481 -9.02 18.01 -19.57
C TYR A 481 -8.54 16.72 -18.92
N ALA A 482 -7.37 16.23 -19.34
CA ALA A 482 -6.67 15.14 -18.66
C ALA A 482 -5.26 15.57 -18.25
N THR A 483 -4.76 14.98 -17.17
CA THR A 483 -3.34 15.01 -16.83
C THR A 483 -2.64 13.79 -17.40
N MET A 484 -1.38 13.96 -17.78
CA MET A 484 -0.50 12.89 -18.21
C MET A 484 0.88 13.10 -17.59
N THR A 485 1.32 12.14 -16.78
CA THR A 485 2.59 12.24 -16.05
C THR A 485 3.76 11.69 -16.86
N ARG A 486 4.94 12.30 -16.74
CA ARG A 486 6.16 11.86 -17.45
C ARG A 486 7.20 11.32 -16.48
N GLU A 487 7.80 10.19 -16.84
CA GLU A 487 8.98 9.67 -16.15
C GLU A 487 10.08 9.26 -17.14
N GLY A 488 11.29 9.77 -16.90
CA GLY A 488 12.48 9.45 -17.68
C GLY A 488 12.61 10.22 -18.98
N ALA A 489 12.15 11.48 -19.04
CA ALA A 489 12.36 12.40 -20.16
C ALA A 489 13.87 12.56 -20.48
N SER A 490 14.18 12.72 -21.77
CA SER A 490 15.57 12.76 -22.28
C SER A 490 16.35 13.97 -21.78
N ASP A 491 15.67 15.10 -21.63
CA ASP A 491 16.19 16.36 -21.12
C ASP A 491 16.06 16.51 -19.59
N ARG A 492 15.54 15.49 -18.91
CA ARG A 492 15.19 15.45 -17.48
C ARG A 492 14.12 16.48 -17.08
N ARG A 493 13.32 16.97 -18.02
CA ARG A 493 12.12 17.76 -17.75
C ARG A 493 10.92 16.83 -17.80
N ASN A 494 10.72 16.13 -16.69
CA ASN A 494 9.61 15.20 -16.54
C ASN A 494 8.29 15.95 -16.54
N GLY A 495 7.88 16.66 -15.49
CA GLY A 495 6.69 17.52 -15.59
C GLY A 495 5.36 16.79 -15.77
N VAL A 496 4.29 17.59 -15.83
CA VAL A 496 2.93 17.16 -16.16
C VAL A 496 2.53 17.75 -17.51
N VAL A 497 1.85 16.95 -18.32
CA VAL A 497 1.22 17.37 -19.56
C VAL A 497 -0.29 17.51 -19.33
N VAL A 498 -0.85 18.63 -19.75
CA VAL A 498 -2.30 18.88 -19.72
C VAL A 498 -2.84 18.64 -21.13
N LEU A 499 -3.83 17.77 -21.24
CA LEU A 499 -4.48 17.40 -22.49
C LEU A 499 -5.84 18.08 -22.59
N ASP A 500 -6.12 18.67 -23.74
CA ASP A 500 -7.41 19.23 -24.11
C ASP A 500 -8.35 18.11 -24.59
N LEU A 501 -9.46 17.88 -23.87
CA LEU A 501 -10.47 16.88 -24.21
C LEU A 501 -11.70 17.47 -24.92
N ALA A 502 -11.60 18.65 -25.54
CA ALA A 502 -12.68 19.17 -26.39
C ALA A 502 -13.04 18.21 -27.54
N GLY A 503 -12.04 17.50 -28.07
CA GLY A 503 -12.21 16.34 -28.95
C GLY A 503 -11.71 15.08 -28.23
N PRO A 504 -12.52 14.43 -27.39
CA PRO A 504 -12.04 13.41 -26.46
C PRO A 504 -11.48 12.15 -27.14
N ALA A 505 -11.93 11.83 -28.36
CA ALA A 505 -11.37 10.75 -29.17
C ALA A 505 -9.93 11.03 -29.66
N HIS A 506 -9.58 12.30 -29.83
CA HIS A 506 -8.31 12.79 -30.41
C HIS A 506 -7.79 14.01 -29.62
N PRO A 507 -7.45 13.82 -28.34
CA PRO A 507 -7.04 14.92 -27.48
C PRO A 507 -5.70 15.51 -27.94
N VAL A 508 -5.52 16.79 -27.68
CA VAL A 508 -4.29 17.53 -28.04
C VAL A 508 -3.60 18.06 -26.80
N ILE A 509 -2.27 18.21 -26.86
CA ILE A 509 -1.52 18.81 -25.75
C ILE A 509 -1.88 20.29 -25.65
N ALA A 510 -2.49 20.67 -24.52
CA ALA A 510 -2.83 22.06 -24.21
C ALA A 510 -1.63 22.82 -23.63
N ALA A 511 -0.92 22.18 -22.69
CA ALA A 511 0.22 22.75 -22.01
C ALA A 511 1.16 21.68 -21.46
N GLU A 512 2.42 22.07 -21.24
CA GLU A 512 3.42 21.26 -20.54
C GLU A 512 4.01 22.07 -19.40
N VAL A 513 3.91 21.54 -18.17
CA VAL A 513 4.42 22.18 -16.97
C VAL A 513 5.63 21.39 -16.47
N THR A 514 6.82 21.99 -16.54
CA THR A 514 8.11 21.33 -16.24
C THR A 514 8.97 22.05 -15.22
N ASP A 515 8.50 23.20 -14.74
CA ASP A 515 9.13 24.06 -13.74
C ASP A 515 8.73 23.68 -12.31
N HIS A 516 9.03 24.55 -11.33
CA HIS A 516 8.64 24.40 -9.92
C HIS A 516 9.04 23.09 -9.22
N GLY A 517 10.12 22.46 -9.67
CA GLY A 517 10.63 21.21 -9.08
C GLY A 517 10.08 19.95 -9.73
N LEU A 518 9.25 20.06 -10.77
CA LEU A 518 8.77 18.94 -11.58
C LEU A 518 9.84 18.38 -12.54
N THR A 519 11.12 18.60 -12.25
CA THR A 519 12.26 18.03 -13.00
C THR A 519 12.53 16.58 -12.58
N GLY A 520 12.19 16.20 -11.35
CA GLY A 520 12.08 14.79 -10.95
C GLY A 520 10.90 14.10 -11.65
N GLY A 521 10.95 12.78 -11.79
CA GLY A 521 9.83 12.02 -12.38
C GLY A 521 8.52 12.33 -11.67
N VAL A 522 7.47 12.63 -12.43
CA VAL A 522 6.12 12.81 -11.86
C VAL A 522 5.45 11.45 -11.89
N HIS A 523 5.21 10.87 -10.71
CA HIS A 523 4.62 9.54 -10.62
C HIS A 523 3.10 9.59 -10.69
N ASN A 524 2.47 10.50 -9.93
CA ASN A 524 1.03 10.71 -9.86
C ASN A 524 0.68 12.20 -10.08
N ALA A 525 -0.50 12.47 -10.65
CA ALA A 525 -1.09 13.80 -10.61
C ALA A 525 -2.62 13.72 -10.51
N PHE A 526 -3.21 14.39 -9.51
CA PHE A 526 -4.65 14.39 -9.30
C PHE A 526 -5.31 15.67 -9.84
N PRO A 527 -6.16 15.58 -10.87
CA PRO A 527 -6.91 16.71 -11.39
C PRO A 527 -8.22 16.94 -10.61
N THR A 528 -8.54 18.21 -10.38
CA THR A 528 -9.87 18.69 -10.01
C THR A 528 -10.47 19.45 -11.19
N ASN A 529 -11.50 20.28 -11.03
CA ASN A 529 -11.96 21.12 -12.15
C ASN A 529 -11.02 22.31 -12.40
N ASP A 530 -10.50 22.90 -11.32
CA ASP A 530 -9.75 24.17 -11.40
C ASP A 530 -8.26 24.01 -11.02
N HIS A 531 -7.88 22.88 -10.42
CA HIS A 531 -6.51 22.65 -9.94
C HIS A 531 -5.97 21.26 -10.29
N VAL A 532 -4.65 21.15 -10.43
CA VAL A 532 -3.91 19.88 -10.50
C VAL A 532 -2.91 19.78 -9.35
N PHE A 533 -2.92 18.64 -8.66
CA PHE A 533 -1.98 18.30 -7.60
C PHE A 533 -0.96 17.31 -8.16
N ALA A 534 0.23 17.79 -8.50
CA ALA A 534 1.25 17.04 -9.21
C ALA A 534 2.43 16.69 -8.30
N LEU A 535 2.79 15.40 -8.24
CA LEU A 535 3.97 14.97 -7.48
C LEU A 535 5.25 15.54 -8.07
N ALA A 536 6.15 16.02 -7.22
CA ALA A 536 7.45 16.55 -7.62
C ALA A 536 8.57 15.74 -6.94
N GLY A 537 9.21 14.86 -7.71
CA GLY A 537 10.39 14.09 -7.26
C GLY A 537 10.12 13.09 -6.13
N GLY A 538 8.86 12.86 -5.77
CA GLY A 538 8.46 12.03 -4.64
C GLY A 538 8.62 12.69 -3.28
N ASP A 539 8.98 13.97 -3.20
CA ASP A 539 9.18 14.67 -1.92
C ASP A 539 7.95 15.50 -1.53
N LYS A 540 7.26 16.08 -2.51
CA LYS A 540 6.17 17.05 -2.33
C LYS A 540 5.16 16.95 -3.47
N TYR A 541 4.00 17.58 -3.31
CA TYR A 541 3.14 17.90 -4.44
C TYR A 541 3.10 19.42 -4.68
N VAL A 542 3.06 19.78 -5.96
CA VAL A 542 2.87 21.13 -6.47
C VAL A 542 1.41 21.28 -6.88
N ILE A 543 0.82 22.43 -6.58
CA ILE A 543 -0.57 22.76 -6.89
C ILE A 543 -0.56 23.79 -8.01
N LEU A 544 -1.24 23.45 -9.10
CA LEU A 544 -1.37 24.27 -10.29
C LEU A 544 -2.83 24.71 -10.45
N ASP A 545 -3.09 25.99 -10.68
CA ASP A 545 -4.36 26.48 -11.22
C ASP A 545 -4.40 26.19 -12.72
N VAL A 546 -5.45 25.48 -13.14
CA VAL A 546 -5.70 25.08 -14.53
C VAL A 546 -7.07 25.55 -15.02
N SER A 547 -7.64 26.58 -14.39
CA SER A 547 -8.87 27.25 -14.87
C SER A 547 -8.74 27.72 -16.33
N ASP A 548 -7.50 28.01 -16.76
CA ASP A 548 -7.09 28.13 -18.16
C ASP A 548 -6.08 27.02 -18.48
N ILE A 549 -6.54 25.93 -19.08
CA ILE A 549 -5.72 24.74 -19.37
C ILE A 549 -4.56 24.99 -20.34
N TYR A 550 -4.59 26.08 -21.11
CA TYR A 550 -3.51 26.46 -22.03
C TYR A 550 -2.46 27.35 -21.35
N ASN A 551 -2.75 27.84 -20.15
CA ASN A 551 -1.83 28.64 -19.35
C ASN A 551 -1.91 28.26 -17.86
N PRO A 552 -1.56 27.01 -17.48
CA PRO A 552 -1.50 26.59 -16.10
C PRO A 552 -0.57 27.48 -15.28
N ARG A 553 -0.94 27.75 -14.02
CA ARG A 553 -0.14 28.60 -13.12
C ARG A 553 0.15 27.89 -11.82
N TYR A 554 1.39 27.96 -11.38
CA TYR A 554 1.76 27.57 -10.01
C TYR A 554 1.01 28.44 -8.99
N VAL A 555 0.35 27.81 -8.01
CA VAL A 555 -0.31 28.51 -6.89
C VAL A 555 0.30 28.19 -5.54
N GLY A 556 0.77 26.97 -5.32
CA GLY A 556 1.33 26.55 -4.04
C GLY A 556 1.96 25.17 -4.09
N GLU A 557 2.49 24.72 -2.96
CA GLU A 557 3.03 23.39 -2.79
C GLU A 557 2.90 22.96 -1.33
N TYR A 558 2.95 21.65 -1.10
CA TYR A 558 3.05 21.10 0.24
C TYR A 558 4.11 20.00 0.28
N ASN A 559 5.03 20.14 1.23
CA ASN A 559 6.17 19.24 1.44
C ASN A 559 6.17 18.79 2.90
N HIS A 560 5.74 17.55 3.14
CA HIS A 560 5.77 16.99 4.48
C HIS A 560 7.21 16.57 4.85
N PRO A 561 7.69 16.88 6.07
CA PRO A 561 9.06 16.53 6.46
C PRO A 561 9.37 15.03 6.34
N ASP A 562 10.57 14.72 5.82
CA ASP A 562 11.09 13.35 5.69
C ASP A 562 10.16 12.37 4.95
N SER A 563 9.32 12.91 4.06
CA SER A 563 8.32 12.14 3.33
C SER A 563 8.83 11.54 2.02
N ARG A 564 8.20 10.44 1.62
CA ARG A 564 8.14 10.01 0.23
C ARG A 564 6.71 9.91 -0.22
N LEU A 565 6.25 10.90 -0.98
CA LEU A 565 4.93 10.94 -1.55
C LEU A 565 4.82 10.01 -2.78
N HIS A 566 3.78 9.18 -2.79
CA HIS A 566 3.52 8.23 -3.89
C HIS A 566 2.18 8.48 -4.61
N ASP A 567 1.14 8.84 -3.87
CA ASP A 567 -0.19 9.10 -4.41
C ASP A 567 -0.88 10.23 -3.63
N VAL A 568 -1.78 10.94 -4.30
CA VAL A 568 -2.58 12.02 -3.71
C VAL A 568 -4.01 11.96 -4.25
N TRP A 569 -4.97 12.11 -3.34
CA TRP A 569 -6.39 12.21 -3.65
C TRP A 569 -6.98 13.44 -2.97
N VAL A 570 -7.80 14.23 -3.68
CA VAL A 570 -8.46 15.40 -3.10
C VAL A 570 -9.96 15.19 -3.02
N MET A 571 -10.52 15.30 -1.81
CA MET A 571 -11.96 15.18 -1.55
C MET A 571 -12.38 16.27 -0.56
N ASP A 572 -13.41 17.04 -0.91
CA ASP A 572 -14.00 18.09 -0.07
C ASP A 572 -12.99 19.06 0.57
N GLY A 573 -11.95 19.41 -0.19
CA GLY A 573 -10.94 20.37 0.26
C GLY A 573 -9.79 19.78 1.09
N LEU A 574 -9.81 18.48 1.33
CA LEU A 574 -8.74 17.75 1.98
C LEU A 574 -7.95 16.95 0.93
N ALA A 575 -6.64 17.11 0.93
CA ALA A 575 -5.70 16.28 0.18
C ALA A 575 -5.20 15.16 1.09
N TYR A 576 -5.46 13.92 0.67
CA TYR A 576 -5.03 12.67 1.30
C TYR A 576 -3.86 12.13 0.51
N SER A 577 -2.74 11.91 1.18
CA SER A 577 -1.50 11.47 0.56
C SER A 577 -1.04 10.13 1.13
N ALA A 578 -0.63 9.22 0.26
CA ALA A 578 0.12 8.02 0.63
C ALA A 578 1.62 8.34 0.60
N GLU A 579 2.26 8.30 1.77
CA GLU A 579 3.61 8.81 1.98
C GLU A 579 4.61 7.74 2.50
N TRP A 580 4.63 6.55 1.89
CA TRP A 580 5.45 5.39 2.27
C TRP A 580 5.54 5.16 3.79
N GLU A 581 6.71 5.41 4.40
CA GLU A 581 6.98 5.18 5.81
C GLU A 581 6.21 6.15 6.74
N ASN A 582 5.81 7.33 6.24
CA ASN A 582 4.99 8.29 6.99
C ASN A 582 3.50 7.90 7.02
N GLY A 583 3.09 6.94 6.21
CA GLY A 583 1.71 6.45 6.16
C GLY A 583 0.76 7.41 5.46
N LEU A 584 -0.38 7.69 6.09
CA LEU A 584 -1.37 8.65 5.60
C LEU A 584 -1.02 10.06 6.08
N VAL A 585 -0.96 11.03 5.17
CA VAL A 585 -0.84 12.46 5.50
C VAL A 585 -2.02 13.22 4.92
N VAL A 586 -2.66 14.05 5.73
CA VAL A 586 -3.86 14.81 5.35
C VAL A 586 -3.61 16.31 5.50
N VAL A 587 -3.98 17.07 4.47
CA VAL A 587 -3.73 18.51 4.37
C VAL A 587 -4.99 19.21 3.89
N ASP A 588 -5.38 20.29 4.55
CA ASP A 588 -6.41 21.20 4.07
C ASP A 588 -5.83 22.05 2.94
N VAL A 589 -6.36 21.83 1.73
CA VAL A 589 -6.01 22.53 0.50
C VAL A 589 -7.13 23.49 0.07
N GLY A 590 -8.08 23.78 0.96
CA GLY A 590 -9.16 24.73 0.76
C GLY A 590 -10.52 24.11 1.00
N HIS A 591 -11.29 24.67 1.95
CA HIS A 591 -12.61 24.18 2.37
C HIS A 591 -12.60 22.94 3.28
N GLY A 592 -11.44 22.46 3.74
CA GLY A 592 -11.35 21.34 4.68
C GLY A 592 -11.72 21.70 6.13
N GLY A 593 -11.61 22.97 6.53
CA GLY A 593 -12.00 23.44 7.87
C GLY A 593 -10.85 23.84 8.80
N TRP A 594 -9.60 23.71 8.35
CA TRP A 594 -8.36 24.08 9.06
C TRP A 594 -7.72 25.37 8.55
N GLY A 595 -8.42 26.09 7.65
CA GLY A 595 -7.96 27.38 7.11
C GLY A 595 -6.97 27.25 5.97
N GLY A 596 -6.88 26.07 5.36
CA GLY A 596 -6.06 25.81 4.18
C GLY A 596 -6.61 26.47 2.92
N SER A 597 -5.76 26.52 1.89
CA SER A 597 -6.10 26.92 0.53
C SER A 597 -5.07 26.35 -0.45
N PRO A 598 -5.33 26.34 -1.78
CA PRO A 598 -4.35 25.85 -2.74
C PRO A 598 -3.02 26.61 -2.70
N GLY A 599 -3.04 27.90 -2.37
CA GLY A 599 -1.83 28.73 -2.24
C GLY A 599 -1.19 28.70 -0.85
N ASN A 600 -1.89 28.19 0.16
CA ASN A 600 -1.39 28.02 1.52
C ASN A 600 -1.98 26.75 2.15
N PRO A 601 -1.49 25.56 1.76
CA PRO A 601 -1.96 24.31 2.33
C PRO A 601 -1.64 24.22 3.83
N VAL A 602 -2.54 23.64 4.62
CA VAL A 602 -2.41 23.53 6.07
C VAL A 602 -2.46 22.06 6.49
N PHE A 603 -1.43 21.59 7.19
CA PHE A 603 -1.40 20.24 7.75
C PHE A 603 -2.58 20.01 8.72
N VAL A 604 -3.26 18.87 8.58
CA VAL A 604 -4.36 18.46 9.45
C VAL A 604 -3.89 17.37 10.42
N SER A 605 -3.46 16.24 9.85
CA SER A 605 -3.08 15.05 10.63
C SER A 605 -2.18 14.12 9.82
N SER A 606 -1.44 13.26 10.50
CA SER A 606 -0.78 12.11 9.90
C SER A 606 -1.05 10.86 10.71
N TYR A 607 -1.06 9.70 10.04
CA TYR A 607 -1.26 8.40 10.67
C TYR A 607 -0.25 7.40 10.11
N PRO A 608 0.79 7.02 10.89
CA PRO A 608 1.78 6.06 10.46
C PRO A 608 1.14 4.67 10.34
N LEU A 609 1.46 3.95 9.27
CA LEU A 609 0.90 2.63 8.97
C LEU A 609 1.92 1.51 9.20
N PRO A 610 1.49 0.31 9.66
CA PRO A 610 2.39 -0.71 10.19
C PRO A 610 3.44 -1.25 9.21
N THR A 611 3.16 -1.21 7.91
CA THR A 611 4.00 -1.79 6.86
C THR A 611 5.06 -0.82 6.34
N GLY A 612 4.84 0.49 6.49
CA GLY A 612 5.63 1.55 5.86
C GLY A 612 5.68 1.47 4.32
N GLY A 613 4.84 0.63 3.70
CA GLY A 613 4.80 0.34 2.27
C GLY A 613 3.73 1.11 1.51
N THR A 614 3.23 2.21 2.07
CA THR A 614 2.02 2.88 1.59
C THR A 614 2.21 3.49 0.21
N HIS A 615 1.24 3.24 -0.67
CA HIS A 615 1.36 3.51 -2.10
C HIS A 615 0.13 4.21 -2.68
N ALA A 616 -1.08 3.74 -2.35
CA ALA A 616 -2.34 4.26 -2.90
C ALA A 616 -3.25 4.72 -1.75
N VAL A 617 -4.08 5.73 -2.01
CA VAL A 617 -5.01 6.27 -1.01
C VAL A 617 -6.36 6.61 -1.64
N PHE A 618 -7.44 6.29 -0.95
CA PHE A 618 -8.80 6.62 -1.38
C PHE A 618 -9.69 6.97 -0.16
N PRO A 619 -10.08 8.24 0.02
CA PRO A 619 -11.07 8.63 1.03
C PRO A 619 -12.49 8.31 0.54
N TYR A 620 -13.37 7.91 1.46
CA TYR A 620 -14.74 7.52 1.17
C TYR A 620 -15.67 7.79 2.35
N ILE A 621 -16.84 8.36 2.07
CA ILE A 621 -17.94 8.46 3.03
C ILE A 621 -18.87 7.27 2.81
N SER A 622 -18.92 6.35 3.78
CA SER A 622 -19.77 5.15 3.68
C SER A 622 -21.23 5.50 3.57
N GLU A 623 -21.91 4.96 2.56
CA GLU A 623 -23.33 5.20 2.34
C GLU A 623 -24.19 4.56 3.41
N SER A 624 -23.82 3.36 3.86
CA SER A 624 -24.58 2.61 4.88
C SER A 624 -24.39 3.13 6.30
N THR A 625 -23.31 3.84 6.61
CA THR A 625 -23.00 4.28 7.99
C THR A 625 -22.80 5.78 8.16
N GLY A 626 -22.51 6.51 7.08
CA GLY A 626 -22.09 7.91 7.13
C GLY A 626 -20.68 8.12 7.71
N LYS A 627 -19.93 7.05 8.00
CA LYS A 627 -18.56 7.14 8.50
C LYS A 627 -17.60 7.54 7.38
N HIS A 628 -16.59 8.32 7.75
CA HIS A 628 -15.50 8.66 6.86
C HIS A 628 -14.41 7.61 6.99
N TYR A 629 -14.20 6.82 5.94
CA TYR A 629 -13.10 5.88 5.86
C TYR A 629 -12.03 6.36 4.90
N VAL A 630 -10.77 6.10 5.22
CA VAL A 630 -9.65 6.24 4.28
C VAL A 630 -9.06 4.85 4.06
N PHE A 631 -9.09 4.41 2.81
CA PHE A 631 -8.49 3.16 2.36
C PHE A 631 -7.07 3.47 1.87
N VAL A 632 -6.09 2.77 2.42
CA VAL A 632 -4.68 2.93 2.06
C VAL A 632 -4.13 1.58 1.64
N GLY A 633 -3.43 1.51 0.51
CA GLY A 633 -2.89 0.28 -0.04
C GLY A 633 -1.37 0.28 -0.01
N ASP A 634 -0.79 -0.89 0.27
CA ASP A 634 0.64 -1.14 0.16
C ASP A 634 1.07 -1.46 -1.28
N GLU A 635 2.28 -1.06 -1.67
CA GLU A 635 2.98 -1.62 -2.83
C GLU A 635 4.32 -2.20 -2.41
N ILE A 636 4.41 -3.53 -2.38
CA ILE A 636 5.68 -4.22 -2.10
C ILE A 636 5.96 -5.20 -3.24
N MET A 637 6.87 -4.80 -4.12
CA MET A 637 7.24 -5.51 -5.35
C MET A 637 8.21 -6.68 -5.12
N SER A 638 8.01 -7.44 -4.05
CA SER A 638 8.86 -8.57 -3.65
C SER A 638 8.17 -9.41 -2.58
N ARG A 639 8.38 -10.74 -2.64
CA ARG A 639 8.02 -11.69 -1.58
C ARG A 639 9.23 -12.39 -0.96
N ARG A 640 10.40 -11.77 -1.06
CA ARG A 640 11.66 -12.34 -0.57
C ARG A 640 11.55 -12.81 0.88
N GLY A 641 11.90 -14.06 1.13
CA GLY A 641 11.83 -14.68 2.45
C GLY A 641 10.47 -15.31 2.82
N LEU A 642 9.49 -15.28 1.91
CA LEU A 642 8.19 -15.94 2.11
C LEU A 642 8.11 -17.27 1.34
N ALA A 643 7.21 -18.15 1.76
CA ALA A 643 6.97 -19.45 1.11
C ALA A 643 6.59 -19.35 -0.38
N TRP A 644 6.08 -18.18 -0.80
CA TRP A 644 5.66 -17.88 -2.17
C TRP A 644 6.56 -16.82 -2.82
N GLU A 645 7.85 -16.79 -2.49
CA GLU A 645 8.83 -15.81 -3.01
C GLU A 645 8.85 -15.70 -4.55
N GLY A 646 8.51 -16.79 -5.24
CA GLY A 646 8.65 -16.89 -6.69
C GLY A 646 10.06 -17.33 -7.11
N PRO A 647 10.41 -17.26 -8.41
CA PRO A 647 11.61 -17.90 -8.96
C PRO A 647 12.96 -17.28 -8.56
N GLY A 648 13.01 -16.34 -7.59
CA GLY A 648 14.24 -15.80 -7.01
C GLY A 648 15.13 -14.96 -7.95
N GLN A 649 14.76 -14.80 -9.22
CA GLN A 649 15.50 -14.06 -10.24
C GLN A 649 15.00 -12.62 -10.32
N GLY A 650 15.65 -11.74 -9.58
CA GLY A 650 15.43 -10.29 -9.64
C GLY A 650 14.17 -9.86 -8.90
N ARG A 651 14.22 -8.67 -8.29
CA ARG A 651 12.99 -7.91 -8.00
C ARG A 651 12.18 -7.97 -9.29
N GLY A 652 10.94 -8.42 -9.26
CA GLY A 652 10.11 -8.46 -10.45
C GLY A 652 10.16 -7.09 -11.10
N SER A 653 10.95 -6.97 -12.16
CA SER A 653 11.39 -5.68 -12.66
C SER A 653 10.83 -5.56 -14.04
N TYR A 654 10.04 -4.51 -14.25
CA TYR A 654 9.61 -4.06 -15.57
C TYR A 654 10.77 -3.90 -16.57
N GLN A 655 12.03 -4.03 -16.14
CA GLN A 655 13.26 -3.87 -16.94
C GLN A 655 13.49 -4.92 -18.01
N LEU A 656 12.88 -6.11 -17.95
CA LEU A 656 12.99 -7.06 -19.07
C LEU A 656 11.89 -6.74 -20.10
N PRO A 657 12.27 -6.19 -21.28
CA PRO A 657 11.34 -5.99 -22.37
C PRO A 657 10.88 -7.36 -22.91
N TYR A 658 9.64 -7.42 -23.38
CA TYR A 658 9.14 -8.57 -24.10
C TYR A 658 9.86 -8.64 -25.44
N ASP A 659 10.34 -9.83 -25.79
CA ASP A 659 10.96 -10.08 -27.08
C ASP A 659 9.91 -10.72 -28.01
N PRO A 660 9.40 -9.97 -29.02
CA PRO A 660 8.38 -10.47 -29.93
C PRO A 660 8.91 -11.53 -30.91
N GLU A 661 10.23 -11.64 -31.10
CA GLU A 661 10.84 -12.64 -31.99
C GLU A 661 10.97 -14.00 -31.30
N THR A 662 11.30 -14.01 -30.00
CA THR A 662 11.49 -15.25 -29.24
C THR A 662 10.29 -15.64 -28.38
N GLY A 663 9.34 -14.73 -28.16
CA GLY A 663 8.23 -14.91 -27.23
C GLY A 663 8.67 -15.03 -25.76
N MET A 664 9.94 -14.71 -25.46
CA MET A 664 10.54 -14.81 -24.14
C MET A 664 10.49 -13.44 -23.42
N HIS A 665 10.75 -13.46 -22.11
CA HIS A 665 11.01 -12.27 -21.24
C HIS A 665 9.82 -11.55 -20.59
N GLY A 666 8.65 -12.21 -20.51
CA GLY A 666 7.58 -11.86 -19.57
C GLY A 666 7.63 -12.73 -18.31
N ILE A 667 8.39 -12.36 -17.28
CA ILE A 667 8.37 -13.09 -16.00
C ILE A 667 7.20 -12.54 -15.17
N PRO A 668 6.25 -13.39 -14.71
CA PRO A 668 5.22 -12.98 -13.77
C PRO A 668 5.83 -12.32 -12.53
N LEU A 669 5.22 -11.22 -12.11
CA LEU A 669 5.65 -10.47 -10.94
C LEU A 669 5.01 -11.07 -9.68
N ALA A 670 5.75 -11.06 -8.57
CA ALA A 670 5.25 -11.46 -7.27
C ALA A 670 5.23 -10.25 -6.35
N THR A 671 4.03 -9.84 -5.94
CA THR A 671 3.81 -8.66 -5.11
C THR A 671 3.19 -9.04 -3.76
N GLN A 672 3.32 -8.19 -2.76
CA GLN A 672 2.69 -8.36 -1.46
C GLN A 672 2.19 -7.02 -0.96
N GLY A 673 1.35 -7.04 0.08
CA GLY A 673 0.74 -5.85 0.65
C GLY A 673 -0.74 -6.06 0.92
N TYR A 674 -1.34 -5.14 1.67
CA TYR A 674 -2.77 -5.20 1.95
C TYR A 674 -3.40 -3.81 2.06
N ILE A 675 -4.73 -3.77 2.05
CA ILE A 675 -5.47 -2.53 2.27
C ILE A 675 -5.66 -2.31 3.76
N GLN A 676 -5.24 -1.16 4.25
CA GLN A 676 -5.49 -0.65 5.57
C GLN A 676 -6.70 0.29 5.54
N ILE A 677 -7.60 0.16 6.52
CA ILE A 677 -8.85 0.95 6.55
C ILE A 677 -8.89 1.74 7.85
N ILE A 678 -8.84 3.06 7.70
CA ILE A 678 -8.77 4.03 8.78
C ILE A 678 -10.15 4.69 8.92
N ASP A 679 -10.76 4.62 10.10
CA ASP A 679 -11.88 5.48 10.47
C ASP A 679 -11.32 6.88 10.71
N PHE A 680 -11.65 7.78 9.79
CA PHE A 680 -11.24 9.19 9.76
C PHE A 680 -12.43 10.11 10.06
N SER A 681 -13.49 9.57 10.69
CA SER A 681 -14.65 10.36 11.09
C SER A 681 -14.28 11.45 12.11
N ASP A 682 -13.21 11.23 12.88
CA ASP A 682 -12.54 12.23 13.71
C ASP A 682 -11.08 12.39 13.24
N PRO A 683 -10.76 13.44 12.45
CA PRO A 683 -9.41 13.70 11.94
C PRO A 683 -8.34 13.94 13.01
N GLU A 684 -8.73 14.29 14.25
CA GLU A 684 -7.79 14.49 15.36
C GLU A 684 -7.44 13.16 16.06
N ALA A 685 -8.27 12.14 15.88
CA ALA A 685 -8.09 10.81 16.48
C ALA A 685 -8.37 9.68 15.46
N PRO A 686 -7.68 9.67 14.31
CA PRO A 686 -7.87 8.64 13.30
C PRO A 686 -7.47 7.26 13.83
N GLU A 687 -8.17 6.23 13.35
CA GLU A 687 -7.98 4.89 13.86
C GLU A 687 -8.07 3.82 12.77
N MET A 688 -7.06 2.94 12.70
CA MET A 688 -7.16 1.74 11.88
C MET A 688 -8.16 0.74 12.49
N VAL A 689 -9.34 0.64 11.87
CA VAL A 689 -10.43 -0.25 12.33
C VAL A 689 -10.39 -1.61 11.65
N ALA A 690 -9.96 -1.65 10.39
CA ALA A 690 -10.03 -2.84 9.58
C ALA A 690 -8.88 -2.95 8.57
N ARG A 691 -8.79 -4.12 7.93
CA ARG A 691 -7.87 -4.39 6.83
C ARG A 691 -8.50 -5.36 5.85
N TYR A 692 -8.03 -5.35 4.62
CA TYR A 692 -8.31 -6.38 3.62
C TYR A 692 -6.98 -6.94 3.13
N GLU A 693 -6.62 -8.12 3.64
CA GLU A 693 -5.34 -8.78 3.35
C GLU A 693 -5.58 -10.11 2.67
N VAL A 694 -5.14 -10.20 1.42
CA VAL A 694 -4.99 -11.47 0.69
C VAL A 694 -3.51 -11.87 0.77
N PRO A 695 -3.14 -12.89 1.56
CA PRO A 695 -1.74 -13.17 1.91
C PRO A 695 -0.83 -13.44 0.71
N GLU A 696 -1.40 -13.91 -0.39
CA GLU A 696 -0.67 -14.35 -1.56
C GLU A 696 -0.56 -13.30 -2.66
N TYR A 697 -0.94 -12.03 -2.46
CA TYR A 697 -0.95 -10.99 -3.50
C TYR A 697 -0.66 -9.59 -2.94
N GLY A 698 -0.25 -8.64 -3.79
CA GLY A 698 -0.06 -7.23 -3.43
C GLY A 698 -1.14 -6.31 -4.00
N THR A 699 -1.24 -5.11 -3.44
CA THR A 699 -2.29 -4.13 -3.80
C THR A 699 -1.76 -3.05 -4.72
N HIS A 700 -2.67 -2.34 -5.38
CA HIS A 700 -2.36 -1.15 -6.14
C HIS A 700 -3.53 -0.16 -6.00
N ASN A 701 -4.06 0.37 -7.10
CA ASN A 701 -5.07 1.42 -7.06
C ASN A 701 -6.42 0.93 -6.52
N ILE A 702 -7.09 1.87 -5.86
CA ILE A 702 -8.27 1.67 -5.04
C ILE A 702 -9.39 2.53 -5.61
N TRP A 703 -10.60 1.98 -5.66
CA TRP A 703 -11.82 2.77 -5.82
C TRP A 703 -12.90 2.25 -4.89
N VAL A 704 -13.66 3.15 -4.27
CA VAL A 704 -14.81 2.77 -3.42
C VAL A 704 -16.04 3.56 -3.83
N GLU A 705 -17.11 2.85 -4.14
CA GLU A 705 -18.41 3.42 -4.55
C GLU A 705 -19.52 2.46 -4.11
N ASP A 706 -20.68 2.99 -3.70
CA ASP A 706 -21.85 2.21 -3.28
C ASP A 706 -21.54 1.13 -2.22
N ASP A 707 -20.66 1.45 -1.26
CA ASP A 707 -20.11 0.52 -0.25
C ASP A 707 -19.46 -0.75 -0.86
N ILE A 708 -18.93 -0.66 -2.08
CA ILE A 708 -18.11 -1.68 -2.73
C ILE A 708 -16.71 -1.14 -2.93
N LEU A 709 -15.72 -1.83 -2.36
CA LEU A 709 -14.32 -1.64 -2.67
C LEU A 709 -13.99 -2.39 -3.97
N TYR A 710 -13.63 -1.65 -5.00
CA TYR A 710 -13.03 -2.12 -6.24
C TYR A 710 -11.52 -1.98 -6.11
N GLN A 711 -10.82 -3.11 -6.01
CA GLN A 711 -9.39 -3.14 -5.75
C GLN A 711 -8.63 -3.81 -6.89
N ALA A 712 -7.66 -3.09 -7.46
CA ALA A 712 -6.63 -3.69 -8.29
C ALA A 712 -5.58 -4.36 -7.39
N TYR A 713 -5.37 -5.66 -7.57
CA TYR A 713 -4.55 -6.50 -6.69
C TYR A 713 -3.40 -7.16 -7.46
N TYR A 714 -2.84 -6.48 -8.47
CA TYR A 714 -1.79 -6.99 -9.35
C TYR A 714 -2.09 -8.41 -9.86
N GLU A 715 -1.23 -9.39 -9.57
CA GLU A 715 -1.42 -10.79 -9.97
C GLU A 715 -2.55 -11.51 -9.20
N GLY A 716 -3.07 -10.86 -8.17
CA GLY A 716 -4.33 -11.18 -7.51
C GLY A 716 -5.57 -10.80 -8.31
N GLY A 717 -5.44 -10.02 -9.40
CA GLY A 717 -6.53 -9.58 -10.27
C GLY A 717 -7.32 -8.41 -9.71
N VAL A 718 -8.47 -8.12 -10.30
CA VAL A 718 -9.44 -7.15 -9.74
C VAL A 718 -10.38 -7.83 -8.78
N ARG A 719 -10.71 -7.15 -7.68
CA ARG A 719 -11.53 -7.69 -6.59
C ARG A 719 -12.60 -6.69 -6.20
N MET A 720 -13.82 -7.18 -6.03
CA MET A 720 -14.93 -6.42 -5.49
C MET A 720 -15.22 -6.93 -4.09
N VAL A 721 -15.21 -6.04 -3.10
CA VAL A 721 -15.34 -6.39 -1.68
C VAL A 721 -16.44 -5.55 -1.05
N ASP A 722 -17.35 -6.20 -0.34
CA ASP A 722 -18.42 -5.55 0.41
C ASP A 722 -17.86 -4.82 1.63
N VAL A 723 -17.84 -3.49 1.55
CA VAL A 723 -17.43 -2.59 2.63
C VAL A 723 -18.61 -1.89 3.30
N SER A 724 -19.82 -2.44 3.13
CA SER A 724 -21.02 -1.95 3.82
C SER A 724 -21.04 -2.29 5.31
N GLY A 725 -21.75 -1.44 6.05
CA GLY A 725 -21.84 -1.46 7.49
C GLY A 725 -20.56 -0.96 8.15
N GLU A 726 -20.54 -1.00 9.47
CA GLU A 726 -19.34 -0.64 10.19
C GLU A 726 -18.23 -1.69 9.97
N LEU A 727 -17.00 -1.23 9.79
CA LEU A 727 -15.85 -2.07 9.49
C LEU A 727 -15.01 -2.34 10.74
N MET A 728 -14.70 -3.62 10.98
CA MET A 728 -13.74 -4.03 12.01
C MET A 728 -13.11 -5.38 11.65
N GLY A 729 -11.80 -5.53 11.84
CA GLY A 729 -11.11 -6.82 11.64
C GLY A 729 -10.58 -7.03 10.22
N ASN A 730 -10.48 -8.29 9.76
CA ASN A 730 -10.00 -8.62 8.42
C ASN A 730 -11.18 -8.96 7.49
N LEU A 731 -11.42 -8.12 6.49
CA LEU A 731 -12.54 -8.26 5.57
C LEU A 731 -12.45 -9.55 4.75
N TYR A 732 -11.24 -10.03 4.46
CA TYR A 732 -11.02 -11.26 3.70
C TYR A 732 -11.58 -12.49 4.43
N THR A 733 -11.30 -12.63 5.73
CA THR A 733 -11.77 -13.77 6.52
C THR A 733 -13.26 -13.71 6.86
N GLN A 734 -13.90 -12.54 6.71
CA GLN A 734 -15.32 -12.32 6.96
C GLN A 734 -16.23 -12.74 5.79
N GLY A 735 -15.65 -13.21 4.68
CA GLY A 735 -16.42 -13.59 3.49
C GLY A 735 -17.05 -12.39 2.80
N ARG A 736 -16.35 -11.25 2.77
CA ARG A 736 -16.80 -10.00 2.13
C ARG A 736 -16.45 -9.89 0.65
N GLU A 737 -15.72 -10.84 0.07
CA GLU A 737 -15.43 -10.84 -1.37
C GLU A 737 -16.70 -11.12 -2.20
N ILE A 738 -17.12 -10.15 -3.00
CA ILE A 738 -18.27 -10.22 -3.91
C ILE A 738 -17.89 -11.02 -5.16
N ALA A 739 -16.77 -10.64 -5.79
CA ALA A 739 -16.27 -11.29 -7.00
C ALA A 739 -14.78 -10.99 -7.19
N VAL A 740 -14.08 -11.87 -7.90
CA VAL A 740 -12.66 -11.74 -8.26
C VAL A 740 -12.51 -12.10 -9.73
N PHE A 741 -11.72 -11.31 -10.45
CA PHE A 741 -11.32 -11.65 -11.82
C PHE A 741 -9.83 -11.46 -12.03
N LYS A 742 -9.19 -12.51 -12.52
CA LYS A 742 -7.79 -12.50 -12.94
C LYS A 742 -7.76 -12.51 -14.46
N ALA A 743 -7.24 -11.46 -15.06
CA ALA A 743 -7.10 -11.38 -16.50
C ALA A 743 -6.27 -12.56 -17.04
N PHE A 744 -6.75 -13.16 -18.13
CA PHE A 744 -6.09 -14.26 -18.81
C PHE A 744 -6.12 -14.00 -20.32
N ASP A 745 -5.06 -13.37 -20.83
CA ASP A 745 -4.91 -13.18 -22.27
C ASP A 745 -3.71 -13.98 -22.79
N PRO A 746 -3.92 -15.02 -23.62
CA PRO A 746 -2.83 -15.78 -24.20
C PRO A 746 -1.97 -14.96 -25.17
N ALA A 747 -2.48 -13.82 -25.65
CA ALA A 747 -1.77 -12.90 -26.53
C ALA A 747 -1.33 -11.61 -25.82
N GLY A 748 -1.44 -11.56 -24.48
CA GLY A 748 -0.96 -10.43 -23.70
C GLY A 748 0.56 -10.29 -23.77
N TYR A 749 1.07 -9.11 -23.43
CA TYR A 749 2.49 -8.81 -23.28
C TYR A 749 3.22 -9.86 -22.42
N VAL A 750 2.60 -10.30 -21.32
CA VAL A 750 2.97 -11.55 -20.64
C VAL A 750 1.77 -12.50 -20.72
N PRO A 751 1.83 -13.57 -21.54
CA PRO A 751 0.70 -14.46 -21.75
C PRO A 751 0.13 -15.03 -20.45
N ASN A 752 -1.19 -14.89 -20.26
CA ASN A 752 -1.95 -15.41 -19.11
C ASN A 752 -1.39 -15.03 -17.72
N SER A 753 -0.67 -13.92 -17.62
CA SER A 753 -0.17 -13.41 -16.34
C SER A 753 -0.96 -12.17 -15.93
N PRO A 754 -1.96 -12.29 -15.04
CA PRO A 754 -2.69 -11.13 -14.52
C PRO A 754 -1.72 -10.17 -13.84
N MET A 755 -1.98 -8.88 -14.00
CA MET A 755 -1.28 -7.77 -13.37
C MET A 755 -2.20 -6.55 -13.37
N ALA A 756 -3.32 -6.64 -12.66
CA ALA A 756 -4.29 -5.55 -12.55
C ALA A 756 -3.63 -4.32 -11.90
N TRP A 757 -3.63 -3.20 -12.61
CA TRP A 757 -3.00 -1.97 -12.16
C TRP A 757 -4.01 -1.02 -11.53
N SER A 758 -5.16 -0.85 -12.16
CA SER A 758 -6.20 0.06 -11.69
C SER A 758 -7.57 -0.45 -12.06
N VAL A 759 -8.59 0.00 -11.32
CA VAL A 759 -10.00 -0.40 -11.49
C VAL A 759 -10.91 0.77 -11.15
N MET A 760 -11.98 0.95 -11.92
CA MET A 760 -12.95 2.02 -11.72
C MET A 760 -14.35 1.54 -12.17
N PRO A 761 -15.38 1.65 -11.33
CA PRO A 761 -16.77 1.53 -11.75
C PRO A 761 -17.19 2.74 -12.59
N PHE A 762 -18.03 2.52 -13.59
CA PHE A 762 -18.55 3.60 -14.44
C PHE A 762 -19.85 3.16 -15.12
N LYS A 763 -20.94 3.90 -14.92
CA LYS A 763 -22.27 3.64 -15.52
C LYS A 763 -22.74 2.18 -15.37
N GLY A 764 -22.54 1.59 -14.18
CA GLY A 764 -22.90 0.21 -13.88
C GLY A 764 -22.01 -0.86 -14.53
N ARG A 765 -20.85 -0.46 -15.08
CA ARG A 765 -19.76 -1.32 -15.54
C ARG A 765 -18.57 -1.20 -14.60
N ILE A 766 -17.64 -2.13 -14.73
CA ILE A 766 -16.35 -2.13 -14.05
C ILE A 766 -15.29 -2.15 -15.14
N TYR A 767 -14.51 -1.08 -15.24
CA TYR A 767 -13.36 -1.04 -16.12
C TYR A 767 -12.10 -1.26 -15.31
N PHE A 768 -11.10 -1.91 -15.91
CA PHE A 768 -9.80 -2.05 -15.27
C PHE A 768 -8.68 -2.19 -16.30
N SER A 769 -7.53 -1.61 -15.97
CA SER A 769 -6.31 -1.80 -16.72
C SER A 769 -5.52 -2.97 -16.15
N ASP A 770 -5.08 -3.84 -17.03
CA ASP A 770 -4.16 -4.93 -16.72
C ASP A 770 -2.86 -4.70 -17.48
N THR A 771 -1.75 -4.60 -16.76
CA THR A 771 -0.45 -4.22 -17.32
C THR A 771 0.03 -5.14 -18.43
N ASN A 772 -0.42 -6.39 -18.45
CA ASN A 772 0.04 -7.37 -19.42
C ASN A 772 -0.98 -7.60 -20.55
N SER A 773 -2.20 -7.07 -20.48
CA SER A 773 -3.23 -7.39 -21.47
C SER A 773 -4.07 -6.20 -21.94
N GLY A 774 -3.94 -5.01 -21.34
CA GLY A 774 -4.66 -3.81 -21.77
C GLY A 774 -5.91 -3.52 -20.93
N LEU A 775 -6.95 -2.97 -21.56
CA LEU A 775 -8.16 -2.49 -20.89
C LEU A 775 -9.27 -3.53 -20.96
N TRP A 776 -9.95 -3.79 -19.84
CA TRP A 776 -11.06 -4.72 -19.76
C TRP A 776 -12.32 -4.04 -19.26
N SER A 777 -13.47 -4.57 -19.65
CA SER A 777 -14.77 -4.19 -19.10
C SER A 777 -15.50 -5.42 -18.58
N ALA A 778 -16.11 -5.27 -17.41
CA ALA A 778 -16.89 -6.28 -16.73
C ALA A 778 -18.18 -5.69 -16.13
N ARG A 779 -19.05 -6.56 -15.64
CA ARG A 779 -20.29 -6.19 -14.98
C ARG A 779 -20.60 -7.20 -13.88
N LEU A 780 -20.99 -6.70 -12.70
CA LEU A 780 -21.62 -7.56 -11.70
C LEU A 780 -23.05 -7.89 -12.14
N VAL A 781 -23.39 -9.18 -12.10
CA VAL A 781 -24.74 -9.67 -12.36
C VAL A 781 -25.57 -9.46 -11.10
N PRO A 782 -26.72 -8.74 -11.18
CA PRO A 782 -27.61 -8.59 -10.05
C PRO A 782 -28.04 -9.93 -9.48
N ARG A 783 -28.15 -10.03 -8.15
CA ARG A 783 -28.58 -11.27 -7.49
C ARG A 783 -30.01 -11.62 -7.93
N THR A 784 -30.15 -12.69 -8.73
CA THR A 784 -31.47 -13.23 -9.11
C THR A 784 -31.95 -14.34 -8.17
N ARG A 785 -31.05 -14.91 -7.34
CA ARG A 785 -31.29 -15.80 -6.18
C ARG A 785 -29.95 -16.03 -5.44
N PRO A 786 -29.96 -16.47 -4.17
CA PRO A 786 -28.73 -16.87 -3.48
C PRO A 786 -28.04 -17.98 -4.28
N ILE A 787 -26.77 -17.79 -4.62
CA ILE A 787 -25.92 -18.89 -5.08
C ILE A 787 -25.57 -19.64 -3.79
N SER A 788 -26.29 -20.74 -3.54
CA SER A 788 -26.12 -21.61 -2.38
C SER A 788 -24.82 -22.40 -2.42
#